data_AF-K1YM17-F1
#
_entry.id   AF-K1YM17-F1
#
_cell.length_a   1.000
_cell.length_b   1.000
_cell.length_c   1.000
_cell.angle_alpha   90.00
_cell.angle_beta   90.00
_cell.angle_gamma   90.00
#
_symmetry.space_group_name_H-M   'P 1'
#
loop_
_entity.id
_entity.type
_entity.pdbx_description
1 polymer ?
#
loop_
_entity_poly.entity_id
_entity_poly.type
_entity_poly.pdbx_seq_one_letter_code
_entity_poly.pdbx_strand_id
1 'polypeptide(L)'
;GVGTTTPSEKLHIYDGTLLVDSPVSPSLSGSYTTTSLGARSVYVSGKYAYILSTNGLAIIDVNNKSNPSTVGFAMVNGVGDVGDRAVMVAGKYAYAISNASSSLNVIDVSNPAAPTLVGSVVSTTALASAKSIAVSGHYAYVVANGNNGLAVVDISNPAIPTVVGFIKDNTQLLTPVSVYVNGKYAYVASKDGNSITILDISVATNPTVVGFKADNTYLNGAYSVYVSGRYAYVVSNFSNSFATVDVGDPTNPTIVGSLIDNTILNQAQGIFVSGKYAYVIGVVNDYFGVIDISSSTAPRMVGSYTSGSTNYPNSVFVSGKYAYVASIVSNNLAIIDIKGANISSADIGNIATNDLTVWENSDIGNDLFVRNAIVVGSGGINSGGALSIASNISSGNLFNISSSTNSSIFTISSNGSVGINTSTIGGSSYKLLIDAGSSSNGAIGVNGFIRATSYITGTTTLDLAETYPINMQCTANGTCPVDGDVVCIDPTVVAGVKKCSISEVNQMIGIVSANPGFLLGGGNFSDPSQNLGTVKVALAGRVPVKVSLVNGVINAGDKLTLSNINGVAAKAIGEVPVVGIAMENYSDNGTGSVLAFVNLGWQNQIYKALTIDVNTSTLTVGSSITPYNLSLSGEFTMFNDVLNKLVFNATALFETKSNSSHAFIFNATNFDSAPDKYLLSLRSNNEPKFSVMANGDVRAAGNLYAVSAVFGTSSNPGDLAERVDIASDDIVEPGDVLVVDMNNTDTYRRSSASNEQAVAGVVSTNPTIVVGNGKTEYTAVMAMVGRVPLKVSDENGQIARGDLLVTASSSGYAMKYDPKKDSDNKMIGVVGVALDPFNGGKGKIMALVRTGWVNSRYETITSIKENLQQLATSQGIVLGATSTTNLNVVSNNNGQLAYTGGDLNLQGNTLLNVASIVGKNNRWLIDEFGHFITKLNTSQGDKDMYAIQSPISEFVFSSSSQLIAGEAIISFDQSMQDIIDFAQPLKINITLTSGEAKGIFVSEKNIHGFSVKELDSGVSNASFDWMVVAKRKDQTVEMPIVENLIQEVLNTTTETLPISTDTSSVPAIPVVEEPTISTTTSSPSSPTNLPEEIIAGGGAEPATSPVENIVSNPTPALVPDPTPLTAPAIAPVEITPAI
;
A
#
# COMPACT_ATOMS: atom_id res chain seq x y z
N GLY A 1 6.59 -16.55 44.45
CA GLY A 1 6.42 -17.80 43.69
C GLY A 1 5.56 -18.79 44.46
N VAL A 2 4.73 -19.53 43.74
CA VAL A 2 3.91 -20.64 44.25
C VAL A 2 4.79 -21.64 44.99
N GLY A 3 4.33 -22.14 46.16
CA GLY A 3 5.05 -23.12 46.97
C GLY A 3 5.91 -22.57 48.11
N THR A 4 5.87 -21.27 48.40
CA THR A 4 6.53 -20.68 49.58
C THR A 4 5.50 -20.00 50.49
N THR A 5 5.71 -20.04 51.80
CA THR A 5 4.82 -19.37 52.79
C THR A 5 5.07 -17.86 52.88
N THR A 6 6.12 -17.33 52.25
CA THR A 6 6.45 -15.89 52.19
C THR A 6 7.04 -15.44 50.84
N PRO A 7 6.24 -15.29 49.77
CA PRO A 7 6.68 -14.66 48.52
C PRO A 7 6.09 -13.27 48.32
N SER A 8 6.94 -12.28 48.01
CA SER A 8 6.50 -10.88 47.87
C SER A 8 6.04 -10.43 46.48
N GLU A 9 6.17 -11.23 45.40
CA GLU A 9 5.69 -10.83 44.05
C GLU A 9 5.13 -11.94 43.12
N LYS A 10 4.04 -11.55 42.43
CA LYS A 10 3.66 -11.74 41.00
C LYS A 10 3.76 -13.12 40.34
N LEU A 11 2.93 -14.08 40.74
CA LEU A 11 2.40 -15.09 39.80
C LEU A 11 1.10 -15.73 40.34
N HIS A 12 0.04 -15.73 39.54
CA HIS A 12 -1.19 -16.46 39.84
C HIS A 12 -1.76 -17.07 38.55
N ILE A 13 -2.28 -18.29 38.64
CA ILE A 13 -3.01 -18.98 37.58
C ILE A 13 -4.42 -19.22 38.10
N TYR A 14 -5.42 -18.79 37.36
CA TYR A 14 -6.83 -19.08 37.65
C TYR A 14 -7.44 -19.70 36.39
N ASP A 15 -8.15 -20.80 36.57
CA ASP A 15 -8.83 -21.57 35.51
C ASP A 15 -7.96 -21.81 34.26
N GLY A 16 -6.82 -22.48 34.45
CA GLY A 16 -5.91 -22.89 33.37
C GLY A 16 -5.16 -21.76 32.65
N THR A 17 -5.45 -20.50 32.94
CA THR A 17 -4.94 -19.35 32.18
C THR A 17 -3.84 -18.60 32.94
N LEU A 18 -2.69 -18.40 32.29
CA LEU A 18 -1.59 -17.60 32.81
C LEU A 18 -1.84 -16.11 32.53
N LEU A 19 -2.50 -15.43 33.46
CA LEU A 19 -2.70 -13.98 33.37
C LEU A 19 -1.47 -13.24 33.91
N VAL A 20 -0.72 -12.59 33.02
CA VAL A 20 0.12 -11.44 33.39
C VAL A 20 -0.75 -10.18 33.39
N ASP A 21 -1.86 -10.24 34.13
CA ASP A 21 -2.32 -9.04 34.80
C ASP A 21 -1.19 -8.68 35.78
N SER A 22 -0.45 -7.59 35.50
CA SER A 22 -0.12 -6.74 36.64
C SER A 22 -1.48 -6.23 37.10
N PRO A 23 -2.05 -6.69 38.23
CA PRO A 23 -3.20 -6.01 38.78
C PRO A 23 -2.80 -4.55 38.87
N VAL A 24 -3.62 -3.66 38.32
CA VAL A 24 -3.38 -2.22 38.47
C VAL A 24 -3.28 -2.05 39.97
N SER A 25 -2.08 -1.72 40.45
CA SER A 25 -1.76 -1.69 41.87
C SER A 25 -1.63 -0.22 42.23
N PRO A 26 -2.76 0.51 42.30
CA PRO A 26 -2.73 1.93 42.54
C PRO A 26 -1.97 2.22 43.82
N SER A 27 -1.09 3.22 43.74
CA SER A 27 -0.19 3.57 44.82
C SER A 27 -0.22 5.08 45.01
N LEU A 28 -0.25 5.55 46.26
CA LEU A 28 -0.19 6.98 46.55
C LEU A 28 1.12 7.58 46.01
N SER A 29 0.98 8.49 45.05
CA SER A 29 2.08 9.30 44.53
C SER A 29 2.35 10.53 45.39
N GLY A 30 1.33 10.99 46.13
CA GLY A 30 1.39 12.05 47.13
C GLY A 30 -0.01 12.51 47.54
N SER A 31 -0.09 13.45 48.48
CA SER A 31 -1.36 14.03 48.94
C SER A 31 -1.18 15.50 49.34
N TYR A 32 -2.28 16.24 49.30
CA TYR A 32 -2.34 17.64 49.75
C TYR A 32 -3.49 17.80 50.75
N THR A 33 -3.16 18.21 51.97
CA THR A 33 -4.09 18.28 53.12
C THR A 33 -4.02 19.65 53.76
N THR A 34 -5.16 20.26 54.09
CA THR A 34 -5.20 21.46 54.95
C THR A 34 -6.36 21.41 55.93
N THR A 35 -6.29 22.18 57.01
CA THR A 35 -7.31 22.23 58.08
C THR A 35 -8.68 22.77 57.64
N SER A 36 -8.81 23.26 56.41
CA SER A 36 -10.04 23.86 55.89
C SER A 36 -10.34 23.50 54.43
N LEU A 37 -9.75 22.42 53.89
CA LEU A 37 -9.91 22.09 52.47
C LEU A 37 -11.31 21.58 52.14
N GLY A 38 -11.95 20.78 53.01
CA GLY A 38 -13.30 20.23 52.78
C GLY A 38 -13.55 19.75 51.35
N ALA A 39 -12.64 18.92 50.83
CA ALA A 39 -12.57 18.60 49.41
C ALA A 39 -13.78 17.75 48.97
N ARG A 40 -14.79 18.39 48.36
CA ARG A 40 -16.02 17.72 47.93
C ARG A 40 -16.02 17.30 46.47
N SER A 41 -15.45 18.13 45.60
CA SER A 41 -15.34 17.86 44.17
C SER A 41 -13.99 18.31 43.66
N VAL A 42 -13.38 17.48 42.81
CA VAL A 42 -12.13 17.77 42.11
C VAL A 42 -12.34 17.69 40.61
N TYR A 43 -11.78 18.68 39.90
CA TYR A 43 -11.61 18.68 38.45
C TYR A 43 -10.13 18.95 38.15
N VAL A 44 -9.50 18.25 37.20
CA VAL A 44 -8.08 18.47 36.86
C VAL A 44 -7.95 18.93 35.41
N SER A 45 -7.27 20.06 35.19
CA SER A 45 -6.95 20.56 33.86
C SER A 45 -5.47 20.93 33.78
N GLY A 46 -4.75 20.27 32.87
CA GLY A 46 -3.30 20.39 32.75
C GLY A 46 -2.58 20.08 34.06
N LYS A 47 -1.84 21.06 34.58
CA LYS A 47 -1.08 20.94 35.84
C LYS A 47 -1.83 21.37 37.10
N TYR A 48 -3.11 21.76 37.00
CA TYR A 48 -3.88 22.28 38.12
C TYR A 48 -5.07 21.38 38.49
N ALA A 49 -5.20 21.10 39.78
CA ALA A 49 -6.41 20.54 40.38
C ALA A 49 -7.26 21.65 40.99
N TYR A 50 -8.51 21.70 40.57
CA TYR A 50 -9.53 22.66 40.99
C TYR A 50 -10.43 21.95 42.00
N ILE A 51 -10.36 22.37 43.26
CA ILE A 51 -11.07 21.73 44.38
C ILE A 51 -12.11 22.70 44.89
N LEU A 52 -13.39 22.30 44.86
CA LEU A 52 -14.44 23.04 45.52
C LEU A 52 -14.42 22.73 47.02
N SER A 53 -13.78 23.63 47.76
CA SER A 53 -13.54 23.57 49.20
C SER A 53 -14.73 24.08 50.02
N THR A 54 -14.68 23.94 51.35
CA THR A 54 -15.67 24.52 52.27
C THR A 54 -15.91 26.02 52.05
N ASN A 55 -14.89 26.80 51.66
CA ASN A 55 -14.98 28.27 51.60
C ASN A 55 -15.02 28.85 50.17
N GLY A 56 -14.86 28.04 49.13
CA GLY A 56 -14.71 28.51 47.76
C GLY A 56 -13.86 27.59 46.87
N LEU A 57 -13.38 28.10 45.74
CA LEU A 57 -12.56 27.33 44.79
C LEU A 57 -11.08 27.45 45.13
N ALA A 58 -10.45 26.33 45.53
CA ALA A 58 -9.00 26.24 45.70
C ALA A 58 -8.35 25.68 44.41
N ILE A 59 -7.24 26.29 43.98
CA ILE A 59 -6.47 25.84 42.82
C ILE A 59 -5.10 25.36 43.32
N ILE A 60 -4.79 24.10 43.05
CA ILE A 60 -3.58 23.39 43.52
C ILE A 60 -2.72 23.01 42.31
N ASP A 61 -1.42 23.34 42.31
CA ASP A 61 -0.46 22.82 41.34
C ASP A 61 -0.15 21.36 41.70
N VAL A 62 -0.41 20.46 40.76
CA VAL A 62 -0.20 19.01 40.86
C VAL A 62 0.89 18.53 39.90
N ASN A 63 1.73 19.44 39.39
CA ASN A 63 2.86 19.09 38.53
C ASN A 63 3.84 18.18 39.30
N ASN A 64 4.22 18.58 40.51
CA ASN A 64 4.92 17.70 41.44
C ASN A 64 3.91 16.86 42.26
N LYS A 65 3.68 15.61 41.84
CA LYS A 65 2.67 14.73 42.46
C LYS A 65 2.99 14.38 43.92
N SER A 66 4.27 14.35 44.30
CA SER A 66 4.69 14.04 45.68
C SER A 66 4.65 15.23 46.62
N ASN A 67 4.55 16.45 46.09
CA ASN A 67 4.43 17.67 46.88
C ASN A 67 3.56 18.71 46.13
N PRO A 68 2.23 18.54 46.12
CA PRO A 68 1.31 19.51 45.50
C PRO A 68 1.20 20.77 46.36
N SER A 69 0.94 21.92 45.74
CA SER A 69 0.95 23.22 46.44
C SER A 69 -0.17 24.14 46.00
N THR A 70 -0.74 24.93 46.92
CA THR A 70 -1.72 25.98 46.61
C THR A 70 -1.15 27.01 45.64
N VAL A 71 -1.97 27.43 44.68
CA VAL A 71 -1.63 28.46 43.68
C VAL A 71 -2.49 29.70 43.89
N GLY A 72 -3.79 29.51 44.04
CA GLY A 72 -4.76 30.59 44.21
C GLY A 72 -6.08 30.09 44.81
N PHE A 73 -6.92 31.04 45.21
CA PHE A 73 -8.17 30.76 45.89
C PHE A 73 -9.22 31.83 45.55
N ALA A 74 -10.44 31.42 45.19
CA ALA A 74 -11.58 32.32 45.00
C ALA A 74 -12.64 32.05 46.06
N MET A 75 -12.98 33.07 46.86
CA MET A 75 -14.19 33.04 47.70
C MET A 75 -15.43 32.95 46.81
N VAL A 76 -16.38 32.07 47.16
CA VAL A 76 -17.66 31.95 46.44
C VAL A 76 -18.80 32.14 47.44
N ASN A 77 -19.72 33.05 47.14
CA ASN A 77 -20.82 33.41 48.04
C ASN A 77 -21.88 32.30 48.11
N GLY A 78 -22.46 32.08 49.30
CA GLY A 78 -23.45 31.01 49.52
C GLY A 78 -22.87 29.59 49.61
N VAL A 79 -21.54 29.47 49.71
CA VAL A 79 -20.80 28.19 49.68
C VAL A 79 -20.37 27.75 51.09
N GLY A 80 -20.95 28.29 52.16
CA GLY A 80 -20.51 28.03 53.55
C GLY A 80 -20.97 26.72 54.20
N ASP A 81 -21.80 25.90 53.54
CA ASP A 81 -22.65 24.90 54.24
C ASP A 81 -22.42 23.42 53.85
N VAL A 82 -22.76 22.49 54.74
CA VAL A 82 -22.26 21.09 54.79
C VAL A 82 -22.91 20.14 53.76
N GLY A 83 -23.26 20.63 52.56
CA GLY A 83 -23.89 19.86 51.47
C GLY A 83 -22.96 19.56 50.27
N ASP A 84 -23.39 18.62 49.43
CA ASP A 84 -22.66 18.18 48.22
C ASP A 84 -22.49 19.31 47.21
N ARG A 85 -21.39 19.28 46.45
CA ARG A 85 -20.98 20.34 45.53
C ARG A 85 -20.27 19.71 44.34
N ALA A 86 -20.35 20.34 43.18
CA ALA A 86 -19.58 19.96 42.01
C ALA A 86 -18.89 21.19 41.39
N VAL A 87 -17.68 20.99 40.89
CA VAL A 87 -16.98 21.93 40.03
C VAL A 87 -16.68 21.29 38.68
N MET A 88 -16.89 22.03 37.61
CA MET A 88 -16.42 21.69 36.26
C MET A 88 -15.67 22.87 35.67
N VAL A 89 -14.53 22.62 35.02
CA VAL A 89 -13.76 23.67 34.33
C VAL A 89 -13.95 23.51 32.83
N ALA A 90 -14.28 24.60 32.14
CA ALA A 90 -14.34 24.65 30.68
C ALA A 90 -13.64 25.91 30.17
N GLY A 91 -12.60 25.72 29.37
CA GLY A 91 -11.72 26.82 28.93
C GLY A 91 -11.12 27.56 30.12
N LYS A 92 -11.35 28.88 30.17
CA LYS A 92 -10.86 29.76 31.24
C LYS A 92 -11.81 29.95 32.42
N TYR A 93 -12.93 29.22 32.47
CA TYR A 93 -13.93 29.36 33.53
C TYR A 93 -14.11 28.07 34.32
N ALA A 94 -14.22 28.22 35.64
CA ALA A 94 -14.66 27.18 36.56
C ALA A 94 -16.11 27.46 36.98
N TYR A 95 -16.97 26.47 36.80
CA TYR A 95 -18.40 26.51 37.11
C TYR A 95 -18.62 25.72 38.40
N ALA A 96 -19.01 26.40 39.47
CA ALA A 96 -19.17 25.83 40.81
C ALA A 96 -20.63 25.93 41.26
N ILE A 97 -21.27 24.78 41.51
CA ILE A 97 -22.63 24.74 42.05
C ILE A 97 -22.63 24.63 43.58
N SER A 98 -23.63 25.23 44.21
CA SER A 98 -23.88 25.14 45.65
C SER A 98 -25.29 24.64 45.92
N ASN A 99 -25.36 23.54 46.66
CA ASN A 99 -26.61 22.91 47.10
C ASN A 99 -27.42 23.84 48.01
N ALA A 100 -26.78 24.44 49.02
CA ALA A 100 -27.44 25.27 50.03
C ALA A 100 -27.99 26.60 49.47
N SER A 101 -27.23 27.28 48.61
CA SER A 101 -27.69 28.53 47.96
C SER A 101 -28.47 28.30 46.67
N SER A 102 -28.67 27.04 46.24
CA SER A 102 -29.35 26.68 44.98
C SER A 102 -28.85 27.53 43.79
N SER A 103 -27.53 27.55 43.61
CA SER A 103 -26.85 28.48 42.70
C SER A 103 -25.76 27.82 41.85
N LEU A 104 -25.51 28.43 40.69
CA LEU A 104 -24.36 28.18 39.82
C LEU A 104 -23.51 29.46 39.78
N ASN A 105 -22.21 29.31 40.02
CA ASN A 105 -21.25 30.41 40.10
C ASN A 105 -20.19 30.22 39.02
N VAL A 106 -19.80 31.32 38.36
CA VAL A 106 -18.80 31.34 37.27
C VAL A 106 -17.57 32.08 37.76
N ILE A 107 -16.44 31.39 37.82
CA ILE A 107 -15.15 31.92 38.28
C ILE A 107 -14.19 31.96 37.08
N ASP A 108 -13.62 33.11 36.76
CA ASP A 108 -12.51 33.21 35.81
C ASP A 108 -11.23 32.68 36.47
N VAL A 109 -10.64 31.67 35.83
CA VAL A 109 -9.42 30.98 36.25
C VAL A 109 -8.28 31.12 35.24
N SER A 110 -8.38 32.08 34.31
CA SER A 110 -7.31 32.44 33.36
C SER A 110 -6.00 32.84 34.05
N ASN A 111 -6.09 33.41 35.25
CA ASN A 111 -4.98 33.53 36.19
C ASN A 111 -5.19 32.58 37.39
N PRO A 112 -4.60 31.38 37.38
CA PRO A 112 -4.70 30.40 38.47
C PRO A 112 -4.23 30.90 39.84
N ALA A 113 -3.38 31.95 39.89
CA ALA A 113 -2.92 32.55 41.14
C ALA A 113 -3.88 33.62 41.71
N ALA A 114 -4.77 34.17 40.86
CA ALA A 114 -5.78 35.14 41.24
C ALA A 114 -7.13 34.84 40.56
N PRO A 115 -7.77 33.69 40.87
CA PRO A 115 -9.08 33.36 40.31
C PRO A 115 -10.16 34.32 40.86
N THR A 116 -11.09 34.75 40.01
CA THR A 116 -12.10 35.77 40.37
C THR A 116 -13.52 35.34 40.03
N LEU A 117 -14.47 35.51 40.95
CA LEU A 117 -15.89 35.31 40.69
C LEU A 117 -16.39 36.39 39.70
N VAL A 118 -16.87 35.99 38.52
CA VAL A 118 -17.31 36.91 37.47
C VAL A 118 -18.83 36.98 37.29
N GLY A 119 -19.57 35.92 37.66
CA GLY A 119 -21.02 35.88 37.56
C GLY A 119 -21.64 34.76 38.40
N SER A 120 -22.95 34.84 38.64
CA SER A 120 -23.69 33.82 39.37
C SER A 120 -25.19 33.87 39.05
N VAL A 121 -25.85 32.71 39.04
CA VAL A 121 -27.30 32.58 38.93
C VAL A 121 -27.84 31.76 40.10
N VAL A 122 -28.96 32.19 40.67
CA VAL A 122 -29.65 31.56 41.80
C VAL A 122 -31.07 31.18 41.37
N SER A 123 -31.50 29.96 41.65
CA SER A 123 -32.90 29.55 41.43
C SER A 123 -33.33 28.50 42.44
N THR A 124 -34.20 28.89 43.39
CA THR A 124 -34.78 27.99 44.38
C THR A 124 -35.77 26.97 43.79
N THR A 125 -36.07 27.06 42.48
CA THR A 125 -36.87 26.07 41.75
C THR A 125 -35.98 25.23 40.84
N ALA A 126 -35.38 25.85 39.82
CA ALA A 126 -34.66 25.15 38.76
C ALA A 126 -33.25 24.67 39.17
N LEU A 127 -32.65 25.25 40.21
CA LEU A 127 -31.35 24.84 40.78
C LEU A 127 -31.51 24.34 42.23
N ALA A 128 -32.73 23.98 42.62
CA ALA A 128 -33.07 23.58 43.99
C ALA A 128 -32.23 22.39 44.46
N SER A 129 -31.40 22.62 45.49
CA SER A 129 -30.47 21.61 46.01
C SER A 129 -29.61 20.99 44.90
N ALA A 130 -28.99 21.81 44.05
CA ALA A 130 -28.09 21.37 42.98
C ALA A 130 -27.06 20.32 43.48
N LYS A 131 -26.82 19.25 42.69
CA LYS A 131 -25.89 18.15 43.05
C LYS A 131 -24.74 17.91 42.07
N SER A 132 -25.00 17.98 40.77
CA SER A 132 -24.01 17.75 39.72
C SER A 132 -24.24 18.71 38.55
N ILE A 133 -23.17 19.00 37.83
CA ILE A 133 -23.10 19.90 36.69
C ILE A 133 -22.34 19.22 35.55
N ALA A 134 -22.84 19.34 34.33
CA ALA A 134 -22.12 19.04 33.09
C ALA A 134 -22.16 20.28 32.19
N VAL A 135 -21.06 20.59 31.50
CA VAL A 135 -20.95 21.74 30.59
C VAL A 135 -20.74 21.23 29.17
N SER A 136 -21.54 21.71 28.22
CA SER A 136 -21.41 21.41 26.80
C SER A 136 -21.66 22.68 25.97
N GLY A 137 -20.64 23.13 25.26
CA GLY A 137 -20.68 24.38 24.48
C GLY A 137 -21.08 25.59 25.33
N HIS A 138 -22.20 26.19 24.98
CA HIS A 138 -22.74 27.40 25.62
C HIS A 138 -23.68 27.14 26.80
N TYR A 139 -23.87 25.87 27.21
CA TYR A 139 -24.84 25.50 28.24
C TYR A 139 -24.21 24.69 29.38
N ALA A 140 -24.66 24.98 30.60
CA ALA A 140 -24.45 24.17 31.78
C ALA A 140 -25.76 23.45 32.16
N TYR A 141 -25.68 22.13 32.31
CA TYR A 141 -26.76 21.23 32.66
C TYR A 141 -26.62 20.84 34.13
N VAL A 142 -27.59 21.22 34.97
CA VAL A 142 -27.49 21.08 36.44
C VAL A 142 -28.67 20.27 36.98
N VAL A 143 -28.39 19.19 37.71
CA VAL A 143 -29.44 18.41 38.36
C VAL A 143 -29.89 19.05 39.66
N ALA A 144 -31.19 19.32 39.75
CA ALA A 144 -31.87 19.92 40.90
C ALA A 144 -32.56 18.83 41.72
N ASN A 145 -31.80 18.27 42.67
CA ASN A 145 -32.25 17.15 43.51
C ASN A 145 -33.54 17.49 44.29
N GLY A 146 -33.65 18.71 44.80
CA GLY A 146 -34.79 19.17 45.59
C GLY A 146 -36.07 19.41 44.79
N ASN A 147 -36.02 19.30 43.46
CA ASN A 147 -37.19 19.47 42.59
C ASN A 147 -37.35 18.36 41.53
N ASN A 148 -36.62 17.25 41.63
CA ASN A 148 -36.73 16.13 40.69
C ASN A 148 -36.55 16.56 39.22
N GLY A 149 -35.47 17.30 38.92
CA GLY A 149 -35.32 17.92 37.60
C GLY A 149 -33.90 18.22 37.13
N LEU A 150 -33.81 18.66 35.88
CA LEU A 150 -32.59 19.11 35.20
C LEU A 150 -32.80 20.53 34.65
N ALA A 151 -31.96 21.47 35.06
CA ALA A 151 -31.90 22.82 34.52
C ALA A 151 -30.88 22.93 33.40
N VAL A 152 -31.20 23.76 32.42
CA VAL A 152 -30.30 24.22 31.36
C VAL A 152 -30.03 25.70 31.58
N VAL A 153 -28.75 26.04 31.78
CA VAL A 153 -28.28 27.39 32.06
C VAL A 153 -27.41 27.85 30.89
N ASP A 154 -27.78 28.94 30.23
CA ASP A 154 -26.93 29.63 29.27
C ASP A 154 -25.77 30.31 30.02
N ILE A 155 -24.56 29.99 29.58
CA ILE A 155 -23.29 30.47 30.13
C ILE A 155 -22.47 31.24 29.06
N SER A 156 -23.08 31.59 27.92
CA SER A 156 -22.47 32.38 26.85
C SER A 156 -21.95 33.72 27.32
N ASN A 157 -22.68 34.36 28.25
CA ASN A 157 -22.21 35.51 29.00
C ASN A 157 -21.80 35.05 30.42
N PRO A 158 -20.50 34.85 30.70
CA PRO A 158 -20.02 34.35 31.99
C PRO A 158 -20.27 35.32 33.16
N ALA A 159 -20.52 36.61 32.88
CA ALA A 159 -20.92 37.58 33.90
C ALA A 159 -22.43 37.55 34.20
N ILE A 160 -23.24 37.03 33.28
CA ILE A 160 -24.70 36.98 33.39
C ILE A 160 -25.20 35.58 32.93
N PRO A 161 -24.90 34.51 33.70
CA PRO A 161 -25.49 33.20 33.43
C PRO A 161 -27.00 33.22 33.67
N THR A 162 -27.80 32.54 32.85
CA THR A 162 -29.27 32.57 32.91
C THR A 162 -29.89 31.18 32.77
N VAL A 163 -30.91 30.85 33.57
CA VAL A 163 -31.68 29.61 33.37
C VAL A 163 -32.57 29.80 32.14
N VAL A 164 -32.38 28.97 31.10
CA VAL A 164 -33.14 29.04 29.84
C VAL A 164 -34.11 27.88 29.65
N GLY A 165 -33.91 26.76 30.34
CA GLY A 165 -34.80 25.61 30.32
C GLY A 165 -34.78 24.84 31.64
N PHE A 166 -35.87 24.14 31.95
CA PHE A 166 -35.95 23.27 33.12
C PHE A 166 -37.00 22.18 32.89
N ILE A 167 -36.60 20.92 33.06
CA ILE A 167 -37.53 19.78 33.10
C ILE A 167 -37.61 19.25 34.53
N LYS A 168 -38.85 18.94 34.96
CA LYS A 168 -39.17 18.26 36.22
C LYS A 168 -39.96 17.00 35.93
N ASP A 169 -39.52 15.88 36.47
CA ASP A 169 -40.24 14.61 36.39
C ASP A 169 -40.16 13.87 37.73
N ASN A 170 -41.27 13.83 38.46
CA ASN A 170 -41.35 13.17 39.76
C ASN A 170 -41.32 11.62 39.70
N THR A 171 -41.22 11.04 38.50
CA THR A 171 -41.19 9.59 38.28
C THR A 171 -39.85 9.13 37.71
N GLN A 172 -39.41 9.73 36.60
CA GLN A 172 -38.18 9.37 35.88
C GLN A 172 -36.96 10.16 36.37
N LEU A 173 -37.15 11.28 37.06
CA LEU A 173 -36.09 12.06 37.69
C LEU A 173 -36.29 12.12 39.20
N LEU A 174 -36.60 11.00 39.85
CA LEU A 174 -36.76 10.96 41.30
C LEU A 174 -35.40 11.08 42.01
N THR A 175 -35.14 12.24 42.63
CA THR A 175 -33.89 12.60 43.33
C THR A 175 -32.62 12.46 42.47
N PRO A 176 -32.48 13.26 41.39
CA PRO A 176 -31.31 13.21 40.52
C PRO A 176 -30.07 13.69 41.27
N VAL A 177 -28.95 13.03 41.06
CA VAL A 177 -27.70 13.27 41.81
C VAL A 177 -26.47 13.45 40.93
N SER A 178 -26.41 12.78 39.77
CA SER A 178 -25.32 12.93 38.80
C SER A 178 -25.87 13.11 37.39
N VAL A 179 -25.21 13.97 36.59
CA VAL A 179 -25.49 14.13 35.17
C VAL A 179 -24.20 14.04 34.36
N TYR A 180 -24.27 13.34 33.23
CA TYR A 180 -23.24 13.31 32.21
C TYR A 180 -23.87 13.73 30.87
N VAL A 181 -23.17 14.53 30.06
CA VAL A 181 -23.65 14.98 28.75
C VAL A 181 -22.76 14.40 27.65
N ASN A 182 -23.39 13.78 26.65
CA ASN A 182 -22.71 13.29 25.45
C ASN A 182 -23.52 13.67 24.20
N GLY A 183 -22.95 14.54 23.37
CA GLY A 183 -23.63 15.09 22.19
C GLY A 183 -24.93 15.80 22.57
N LYS A 184 -26.05 15.35 21.98
CA LYS A 184 -27.40 15.89 22.22
C LYS A 184 -28.16 15.21 23.36
N TYR A 185 -27.51 14.35 24.16
CA TYR A 185 -28.15 13.62 25.24
C TYR A 185 -27.53 13.92 26.61
N ALA A 186 -28.39 14.09 27.62
CA ALA A 186 -28.01 14.12 29.03
C ALA A 186 -28.45 12.82 29.71
N TYR A 187 -27.54 12.22 30.47
CA TYR A 187 -27.71 10.95 31.17
C TYR A 187 -27.69 11.25 32.67
N VAL A 188 -28.80 10.99 33.36
CA VAL A 188 -29.01 11.36 34.76
C VAL A 188 -29.15 10.10 35.62
N ALA A 189 -28.35 10.01 36.68
CA ALA A 189 -28.53 9.02 37.73
C ALA A 189 -29.51 9.56 38.78
N SER A 190 -30.58 8.79 39.03
CA SER A 190 -31.68 9.10 39.95
C SER A 190 -31.63 8.15 41.13
N LYS A 191 -31.28 8.67 42.32
CA LYS A 191 -30.92 7.86 43.48
C LYS A 191 -32.10 7.02 43.98
N ASP A 192 -33.13 7.68 44.50
CA ASP A 192 -34.31 7.00 45.05
C ASP A 192 -35.24 6.48 43.93
N GLY A 193 -35.03 6.94 42.69
CA GLY A 193 -35.62 6.36 41.48
C GLY A 193 -34.95 5.07 41.00
N ASN A 194 -33.85 4.63 41.63
CA ASN A 194 -33.07 3.43 41.28
C ASN A 194 -32.77 3.28 39.77
N SER A 195 -32.42 4.39 39.11
CA SER A 195 -32.50 4.48 37.64
C SER A 195 -31.44 5.37 36.98
N ILE A 196 -31.24 5.09 35.69
CA ILE A 196 -30.65 6.01 34.72
C ILE A 196 -31.73 6.52 33.76
N THR A 197 -31.71 7.83 33.50
CA THR A 197 -32.68 8.54 32.67
C THR A 197 -31.95 9.31 31.58
N ILE A 198 -32.41 9.16 30.34
CA ILE A 198 -31.80 9.74 29.14
C ILE A 198 -32.73 10.84 28.64
N LEU A 199 -32.19 12.05 28.48
CA LEU A 199 -32.91 13.22 28.01
C LEU A 199 -32.31 13.73 26.70
N ASP A 200 -33.16 14.08 25.73
CA ASP A 200 -32.74 14.89 24.59
C ASP A 200 -32.67 16.36 25.02
N ILE A 201 -31.50 16.96 24.78
CA ILE A 201 -31.15 18.34 25.15
C ILE A 201 -30.85 19.20 23.92
N SER A 202 -31.23 18.75 22.72
CA SER A 202 -31.06 19.50 21.46
C SER A 202 -31.80 20.84 21.45
N VAL A 203 -32.91 20.95 22.19
CA VAL A 203 -33.66 22.19 22.40
C VAL A 203 -33.42 22.67 23.84
N ALA A 204 -32.46 23.57 24.03
CA ALA A 204 -32.01 24.02 25.34
C ALA A 204 -33.12 24.61 26.24
N THR A 205 -34.17 25.18 25.65
CA THR A 205 -35.34 25.72 26.37
C THR A 205 -36.38 24.67 26.77
N ASN A 206 -36.36 23.49 26.15
CA ASN A 206 -37.33 22.42 26.35
C ASN A 206 -36.66 21.02 26.26
N PRO A 207 -35.81 20.65 27.23
CA PRO A 207 -35.28 19.29 27.33
C PRO A 207 -36.40 18.28 27.61
N THR A 208 -36.32 17.07 27.05
CA THR A 208 -37.35 16.03 27.17
C THR A 208 -36.75 14.67 27.54
N VAL A 209 -37.46 13.84 28.31
CA VAL A 209 -37.03 12.45 28.54
C VAL A 209 -37.29 11.62 27.27
N VAL A 210 -36.30 10.82 26.87
CA VAL A 210 -36.39 9.91 25.71
C VAL A 210 -36.19 8.44 26.08
N GLY A 211 -35.54 8.14 27.21
CA GLY A 211 -35.33 6.77 27.68
C GLY A 211 -35.15 6.69 29.18
N PHE A 212 -35.46 5.53 29.76
CA PHE A 212 -35.47 5.32 31.21
C PHE A 212 -35.21 3.84 31.54
N LYS A 213 -34.31 3.57 32.48
CA LYS A 213 -34.08 2.23 33.02
C LYS A 213 -33.95 2.27 34.54
N ALA A 214 -34.93 1.68 35.23
CA ALA A 214 -34.85 1.37 36.65
C ALA A 214 -34.44 -0.10 36.89
N ASP A 215 -33.69 -0.34 37.97
CA ASP A 215 -33.34 -1.69 38.43
C ASP A 215 -33.00 -1.71 39.93
N ASN A 216 -33.79 -2.42 40.73
CA ASN A 216 -33.63 -2.52 42.19
C ASN A 216 -32.47 -3.44 42.64
N THR A 217 -31.78 -4.10 41.70
CA THR A 217 -30.65 -5.01 41.98
C THR A 217 -29.32 -4.32 41.70
N TYR A 218 -29.18 -3.68 40.54
CA TYR A 218 -27.90 -3.14 40.05
C TYR A 218 -27.87 -1.61 39.98
N LEU A 219 -29.03 -0.94 40.02
CA LEU A 219 -29.17 0.52 40.02
C LEU A 219 -29.76 1.08 41.32
N ASN A 220 -29.81 0.27 42.40
CA ASN A 220 -30.42 0.67 43.67
C ASN A 220 -29.59 1.76 44.36
N GLY A 221 -30.14 2.97 44.43
CA GLY A 221 -29.38 4.15 44.86
C GLY A 221 -28.36 4.62 43.81
N ALA A 222 -28.69 4.54 42.51
CA ALA A 222 -27.85 5.04 41.41
C ALA A 222 -27.33 6.46 41.68
N TYR A 223 -26.01 6.60 41.82
CA TYR A 223 -25.42 7.80 42.41
C TYR A 223 -24.53 8.59 41.45
N SER A 224 -23.70 7.91 40.66
CA SER A 224 -22.80 8.57 39.71
C SER A 224 -22.77 7.82 38.38
N VAL A 225 -22.83 8.57 37.28
CA VAL A 225 -22.85 8.06 35.91
C VAL A 225 -21.73 8.66 35.07
N TYR A 226 -21.08 7.84 34.26
CA TYR A 226 -20.10 8.26 33.26
C TYR A 226 -20.41 7.57 31.93
N VAL A 227 -20.44 8.32 30.81
CA VAL A 227 -20.75 7.75 29.48
C VAL A 227 -19.52 7.75 28.59
N SER A 228 -19.15 6.57 28.07
CA SER A 228 -18.05 6.40 27.13
C SER A 228 -18.52 5.57 25.93
N GLY A 229 -18.51 6.17 24.74
CA GLY A 229 -19.03 5.56 23.53
C GLY A 229 -20.50 5.15 23.67
N ARG A 230 -20.78 3.85 23.46
CA ARG A 230 -22.11 3.25 23.52
C ARG A 230 -22.61 2.95 24.94
N TYR A 231 -21.76 3.03 25.96
CA TYR A 231 -22.08 2.55 27.31
C TYR A 231 -22.11 3.67 28.34
N ALA A 232 -23.14 3.64 29.18
CA ALA A 232 -23.23 4.40 30.42
C ALA A 232 -22.85 3.48 31.59
N TYR A 233 -21.85 3.89 32.37
CA TYR A 233 -21.37 3.16 33.53
C TYR A 233 -21.89 3.85 34.79
N VAL A 234 -22.61 3.11 35.63
CA VAL A 234 -23.30 3.64 36.81
C VAL A 234 -22.77 2.95 38.06
N VAL A 235 -22.46 3.73 39.10
CA VAL A 235 -22.24 3.22 40.45
C VAL A 235 -23.42 3.57 41.35
N SER A 236 -23.81 2.61 42.21
CA SER A 236 -25.05 2.66 43.00
C SER A 236 -24.75 2.38 44.47
N ASN A 237 -25.26 3.25 45.34
CA ASN A 237 -24.82 3.30 46.74
C ASN A 237 -25.57 2.35 47.68
N PHE A 238 -26.78 1.89 47.35
CA PHE A 238 -27.54 0.97 48.19
C PHE A 238 -27.32 -0.50 47.80
N SER A 239 -27.10 -0.79 46.51
CA SER A 239 -26.72 -2.12 46.02
C SER A 239 -25.22 -2.42 46.04
N ASN A 240 -24.36 -1.46 46.40
CA ASN A 240 -22.89 -1.57 46.36
C ASN A 240 -22.39 -2.10 45.01
N SER A 241 -22.93 -1.53 43.93
CA SER A 241 -22.83 -2.11 42.59
C SER A 241 -22.29 -1.15 41.55
N PHE A 242 -21.70 -1.74 40.52
CA PHE A 242 -21.32 -1.13 39.26
C PHE A 242 -22.14 -1.80 38.15
N ALA A 243 -22.75 -1.00 37.27
CA ALA A 243 -23.55 -1.47 36.15
C ALA A 243 -23.05 -0.87 34.84
N THR A 244 -22.91 -1.72 33.82
CA THR A 244 -22.71 -1.31 32.42
C THR A 244 -24.07 -1.32 31.74
N VAL A 245 -24.53 -0.13 31.34
CA VAL A 245 -25.79 0.07 30.62
C VAL A 245 -25.48 0.38 29.16
N ASP A 246 -25.98 -0.44 28.24
CA ASP A 246 -26.01 -0.13 26.82
C ASP A 246 -27.04 0.98 26.57
N VAL A 247 -26.55 2.08 26.01
CA VAL A 247 -27.34 3.27 25.66
C VAL A 247 -27.21 3.60 24.17
N GLY A 248 -26.80 2.62 23.35
CA GLY A 248 -26.72 2.76 21.89
C GLY A 248 -28.07 2.97 21.22
N ASP A 249 -29.14 2.42 21.81
CA ASP A 249 -30.50 2.91 21.62
C ASP A 249 -30.88 3.77 22.85
N PRO A 250 -30.93 5.11 22.71
CA PRO A 250 -31.26 6.01 23.82
C PRO A 250 -32.73 5.93 24.25
N THR A 251 -33.60 5.23 23.51
CA THR A 251 -35.00 5.00 23.88
C THR A 251 -35.20 3.73 24.70
N ASN A 252 -34.27 2.76 24.59
CA ASN A 252 -34.33 1.47 25.27
C ASN A 252 -33.01 1.10 25.97
N PRO A 253 -32.61 1.85 27.02
CA PRO A 253 -31.40 1.55 27.79
C PRO A 253 -31.48 0.18 28.51
N THR A 254 -30.45 -0.66 28.33
CA THR A 254 -30.41 -2.04 28.89
C THR A 254 -29.14 -2.31 29.70
N ILE A 255 -29.26 -3.02 30.82
CA ILE A 255 -28.09 -3.43 31.62
C ILE A 255 -27.50 -4.68 30.97
N VAL A 256 -26.25 -4.61 30.53
CA VAL A 256 -25.56 -5.69 29.80
C VAL A 256 -24.48 -6.38 30.61
N GLY A 257 -23.95 -5.71 31.64
CA GLY A 257 -22.96 -6.26 32.57
C GLY A 257 -23.08 -5.59 33.94
N SER A 258 -22.68 -6.28 35.00
CA SER A 258 -22.73 -5.74 36.36
C SER A 258 -21.73 -6.41 37.29
N LEU A 259 -21.48 -5.76 38.43
CA LEU A 259 -20.59 -6.20 39.50
C LEU A 259 -21.17 -5.71 40.82
N ILE A 260 -21.16 -6.56 41.86
CA ILE A 260 -21.52 -6.19 43.23
C ILE A 260 -20.31 -6.50 44.13
N ASP A 261 -19.84 -5.51 44.89
CA ASP A 261 -18.71 -5.68 45.81
C ASP A 261 -18.95 -4.90 47.11
N ASN A 262 -19.39 -5.60 48.15
CA ASN A 262 -19.66 -5.01 49.47
C ASN A 262 -18.40 -4.53 50.23
N THR A 263 -17.20 -4.67 49.65
CA THR A 263 -15.94 -4.18 50.22
C THR A 263 -15.46 -2.91 49.50
N ILE A 264 -15.28 -2.97 48.18
CA ILE A 264 -14.69 -1.89 47.37
C ILE A 264 -15.75 -0.92 46.85
N LEU A 265 -16.96 -1.41 46.52
CA LEU A 265 -18.09 -0.60 46.05
C LEU A 265 -19.07 -0.21 47.18
N ASN A 266 -18.67 -0.39 48.45
CA ASN A 266 -19.50 -0.09 49.61
C ASN A 266 -19.91 1.40 49.66
N GLN A 267 -21.20 1.66 49.43
CA GLN A 267 -21.77 2.98 49.14
C GLN A 267 -20.97 3.75 48.08
N ALA A 268 -20.79 3.17 46.90
CA ALA A 268 -20.04 3.84 45.83
C ALA A 268 -20.69 5.17 45.38
N GLN A 269 -19.89 6.23 45.29
CA GLN A 269 -20.39 7.61 45.04
C GLN A 269 -19.72 8.36 43.89
N GLY A 270 -18.67 7.82 43.28
CA GLY A 270 -17.99 8.46 42.16
C GLY A 270 -17.44 7.45 41.19
N ILE A 271 -17.54 7.78 39.90
CA ILE A 271 -16.96 7.02 38.81
C ILE A 271 -16.28 7.97 37.82
N PHE A 272 -15.13 7.57 37.30
CA PHE A 272 -14.48 8.15 36.14
C PHE A 272 -14.05 7.03 35.20
N VAL A 273 -14.24 7.16 33.89
CA VAL A 273 -13.83 6.13 32.91
C VAL A 273 -12.72 6.67 32.02
N SER A 274 -11.64 5.90 31.86
CA SER A 274 -10.55 6.23 30.93
C SER A 274 -10.01 4.96 30.26
N GLY A 275 -10.09 4.92 28.93
CA GLY A 275 -9.77 3.74 28.14
C GLY A 275 -10.62 2.54 28.54
N LYS A 276 -9.97 1.40 28.80
CA LYS A 276 -10.63 0.15 29.23
C LYS A 276 -10.84 0.00 30.74
N TYR A 277 -10.72 1.10 31.51
CA TYR A 277 -10.85 1.06 32.97
C TYR A 277 -11.87 2.06 33.50
N ALA A 278 -12.70 1.61 34.44
CA ALA A 278 -13.51 2.47 35.29
C ALA A 278 -12.87 2.58 36.67
N TYR A 279 -12.73 3.80 37.15
CA TYR A 279 -12.13 4.17 38.43
C TYR A 279 -13.24 4.63 39.36
N VAL A 280 -13.40 3.96 40.49
CA VAL A 280 -14.56 4.09 41.38
C VAL A 280 -14.12 4.40 42.80
N ILE A 281 -15.00 5.03 43.58
CA ILE A 281 -14.77 5.30 45.00
C ILE A 281 -15.88 4.71 45.87
N GLY A 282 -15.50 3.90 46.86
CA GLY A 282 -16.38 3.33 47.89
C GLY A 282 -16.19 4.07 49.21
N VAL A 283 -17.27 4.64 49.75
CA VAL A 283 -17.18 5.69 50.77
C VAL A 283 -17.00 5.17 52.18
N VAL A 284 -17.69 4.09 52.56
CA VAL A 284 -17.68 3.58 53.96
C VAL A 284 -16.33 2.97 54.34
N ASN A 285 -15.59 2.46 53.35
CA ASN A 285 -14.36 1.69 53.52
C ASN A 285 -13.12 2.40 52.93
N ASP A 286 -13.24 3.68 52.58
CA ASP A 286 -12.15 4.54 52.06
C ASP A 286 -11.42 3.98 50.82
N TYR A 287 -12.11 3.22 49.98
CA TYR A 287 -11.52 2.56 48.80
C TYR A 287 -11.58 3.43 47.54
N PHE A 288 -10.47 3.39 46.81
CA PHE A 288 -10.39 3.62 45.37
C PHE A 288 -10.31 2.27 44.66
N GLY A 289 -11.22 1.98 43.73
CA GLY A 289 -11.27 0.74 42.95
C GLY A 289 -10.95 0.95 41.48
N VAL A 290 -10.39 -0.08 40.84
CA VAL A 290 -10.14 -0.14 39.39
C VAL A 290 -10.87 -1.37 38.82
N ILE A 291 -11.81 -1.13 37.93
CA ILE A 291 -12.60 -2.14 37.23
C ILE A 291 -12.12 -2.18 35.77
N ASP A 292 -11.74 -3.35 35.29
CA ASP A 292 -11.56 -3.58 33.85
C ASP A 292 -12.94 -3.74 33.20
N ILE A 293 -13.18 -2.90 32.18
CA ILE A 293 -14.42 -2.80 31.42
C ILE A 293 -14.21 -3.15 29.93
N SER A 294 -13.09 -3.81 29.60
CA SER A 294 -12.83 -4.32 28.24
C SER A 294 -13.88 -5.32 27.75
N SER A 295 -14.52 -6.05 28.68
CA SER A 295 -15.77 -6.75 28.44
C SER A 295 -16.93 -5.93 28.99
N SER A 296 -17.84 -5.49 28.12
CA SER A 296 -19.04 -4.76 28.52
C SER A 296 -20.04 -5.63 29.30
N THR A 297 -19.99 -6.95 29.13
CA THR A 297 -20.87 -7.92 29.82
C THR A 297 -20.27 -8.51 31.09
N ALA A 298 -18.94 -8.52 31.22
CA ALA A 298 -18.22 -9.07 32.36
C ALA A 298 -17.20 -8.08 32.96
N PRO A 299 -17.65 -6.94 33.52
CA PRO A 299 -16.78 -6.01 34.23
C PRO A 299 -16.17 -6.67 35.48
N ARG A 300 -14.88 -6.46 35.73
CA ARG A 300 -14.13 -7.18 36.77
C ARG A 300 -13.23 -6.26 37.59
N MET A 301 -13.22 -6.40 38.93
CA MET A 301 -12.20 -5.77 39.77
C MET A 301 -10.80 -6.26 39.37
N VAL A 302 -9.88 -5.34 39.09
CA VAL A 302 -8.46 -5.64 38.76
C VAL A 302 -7.46 -4.88 39.62
N GLY A 303 -7.93 -3.96 40.45
CA GLY A 303 -7.09 -3.16 41.33
C GLY A 303 -7.89 -2.46 42.41
N SER A 304 -7.24 -2.19 43.54
CA SER A 304 -7.79 -1.32 44.57
C SER A 304 -6.67 -0.66 45.38
N TYR A 305 -6.98 0.50 45.95
CA TYR A 305 -6.15 1.22 46.90
C TYR A 305 -7.04 1.69 48.05
N THR A 306 -6.59 1.48 49.28
CA THR A 306 -7.18 2.08 50.48
C THR A 306 -6.06 2.66 51.32
N SER A 307 -6.34 3.74 52.04
CA SER A 307 -5.34 4.44 52.84
C SER A 307 -5.97 5.17 54.01
N GLY A 308 -5.25 5.27 55.12
CA GLY A 308 -5.63 6.17 56.22
C GLY A 308 -5.65 7.66 55.84
N SER A 309 -5.22 8.01 54.62
CA SER A 309 -5.34 9.36 54.06
C SER A 309 -6.66 9.65 53.33
N THR A 310 -7.45 8.65 52.93
CA THR A 310 -8.62 8.85 52.05
C THR A 310 -9.96 8.77 52.79
N ASN A 311 -10.08 9.34 54.00
CA ASN A 311 -11.28 9.23 54.83
C ASN A 311 -12.50 9.97 54.22
N TYR A 312 -13.52 9.19 53.86
CA TYR A 312 -14.76 9.61 53.19
C TYR A 312 -14.51 10.25 51.80
N PRO A 313 -14.08 9.44 50.80
CA PRO A 313 -13.85 9.92 49.43
C PRO A 313 -15.18 10.28 48.76
N ASN A 314 -15.26 11.42 48.07
CA ASN A 314 -16.51 11.92 47.47
C ASN A 314 -16.41 12.23 45.98
N SER A 315 -15.21 12.45 45.43
CA SER A 315 -15.03 12.73 44.01
C SER A 315 -13.71 12.17 43.51
N VAL A 316 -13.72 11.63 42.29
CA VAL A 316 -12.56 11.08 41.59
C VAL A 316 -12.48 11.70 40.20
N PHE A 317 -11.26 12.08 39.80
CA PHE A 317 -10.95 12.55 38.45
C PHE A 317 -9.67 11.87 37.98
N VAL A 318 -9.57 11.44 36.71
CA VAL A 318 -8.36 10.81 36.18
C VAL A 318 -7.75 11.67 35.08
N SER A 319 -6.44 11.91 35.16
CA SER A 319 -5.69 12.66 34.15
C SER A 319 -4.33 12.00 33.91
N GLY A 320 -4.14 11.48 32.69
CA GLY A 320 -3.00 10.63 32.36
C GLY A 320 -2.94 9.39 33.27
N LYS A 321 -1.75 9.07 33.77
CA LYS A 321 -1.52 7.94 34.69
C LYS A 321 -1.82 8.24 36.17
N TYR A 322 -2.60 9.27 36.48
CA TYR A 322 -2.92 9.64 37.86
C TYR A 322 -4.43 9.80 38.07
N ALA A 323 -4.94 9.18 39.14
CA ALA A 323 -6.24 9.47 39.71
C ALA A 323 -6.11 10.47 40.87
N TYR A 324 -7.06 11.38 40.95
CA TYR A 324 -7.12 12.48 41.91
C TYR A 324 -8.41 12.28 42.70
N VAL A 325 -8.29 11.97 44.00
CA VAL A 325 -9.42 11.66 44.88
C VAL A 325 -9.55 12.75 45.93
N ALA A 326 -10.72 13.40 45.96
CA ALA A 326 -11.09 14.37 46.98
C ALA A 326 -11.87 13.69 48.11
N SER A 327 -11.42 13.86 49.34
CA SER A 327 -12.02 13.25 50.53
C SER A 327 -12.44 14.31 51.56
N ILE A 328 -13.67 14.16 52.06
CA ILE A 328 -14.36 15.18 52.86
C ILE A 328 -13.81 15.23 54.28
N VAL A 329 -13.77 14.09 54.97
CA VAL A 329 -13.43 14.03 56.41
C VAL A 329 -11.93 14.24 56.63
N SER A 330 -11.10 13.62 55.78
CA SER A 330 -9.64 13.85 55.80
C SER A 330 -9.20 15.23 55.28
N ASN A 331 -10.11 16.03 54.71
CA ASN A 331 -9.83 17.37 54.17
C ASN A 331 -8.63 17.40 53.21
N ASN A 332 -8.57 16.46 52.26
CA ASN A 332 -7.41 16.31 51.39
C ASN A 332 -7.74 15.94 49.93
N LEU A 333 -6.72 16.11 49.10
CA LEU A 333 -6.59 15.56 47.76
C LEU A 333 -5.53 14.45 47.80
N ALA A 334 -5.91 13.21 47.53
CA ALA A 334 -4.96 12.11 47.28
C ALA A 334 -4.65 12.01 45.78
N ILE A 335 -3.38 11.87 45.42
CA ILE A 335 -2.90 11.64 44.06
C ILE A 335 -2.37 10.21 43.97
N ILE A 336 -3.06 9.37 43.22
CA ILE A 336 -2.83 7.94 43.10
C ILE A 336 -2.23 7.67 41.71
N ASP A 337 -1.03 7.07 41.65
CA ASP A 337 -0.46 6.57 40.38
C ASP A 337 -1.19 5.27 40.00
N ILE A 338 -1.91 5.30 38.87
CA ILE A 338 -2.73 4.20 38.34
C ILE A 338 -1.99 3.35 37.29
N LYS A 339 -0.66 3.49 37.17
CA LYS A 339 0.25 2.55 36.48
C LYS A 339 -0.20 2.07 35.10
N GLY A 340 -0.03 2.93 34.10
CA GLY A 340 -0.20 2.60 32.68
C GLY A 340 -1.05 3.63 31.95
N ALA A 341 -0.88 3.72 30.64
CA ALA A 341 -1.75 4.49 29.76
C ALA A 341 -1.95 3.70 28.47
N ASN A 342 -3.20 3.52 28.05
CA ASN A 342 -3.54 2.98 26.74
C ASN A 342 -4.05 4.14 25.88
N ILE A 343 -3.39 4.38 24.75
CA ILE A 343 -3.65 5.48 23.82
C ILE A 343 -4.13 4.89 22.50
N SER A 344 -5.41 5.10 22.17
CA SER A 344 -6.04 4.54 20.96
C SER A 344 -5.56 5.20 19.67
N SER A 345 -5.02 6.41 19.75
CA SER A 345 -4.30 7.10 18.68
C SER A 345 -3.36 8.12 19.31
N ALA A 346 -2.14 8.22 18.79
CA ALA A 346 -1.19 9.27 19.14
C ALA A 346 -0.21 9.48 17.98
N ASP A 347 -0.07 10.74 17.56
CA ASP A 347 1.04 11.17 16.73
C ASP A 347 2.25 11.41 17.65
N ILE A 348 3.29 10.58 17.50
CA ILE A 348 4.50 10.60 18.33
C ILE A 348 5.71 10.60 17.40
N GLY A 349 6.39 11.73 17.29
CA GLY A 349 7.51 11.89 16.35
C GLY A 349 8.65 10.87 16.54
N ASN A 350 9.37 10.94 17.66
CA ASN A 350 10.46 9.99 17.98
C ASN A 350 10.10 9.18 19.23
N ILE A 351 10.02 7.86 19.08
CA ILE A 351 9.84 6.92 20.21
C ILE A 351 11.21 6.41 20.65
N ALA A 352 11.63 6.75 21.87
CA ALA A 352 12.80 6.19 22.53
C ALA A 352 12.34 5.23 23.63
N THR A 353 12.47 3.92 23.39
CA THR A 353 12.11 2.85 24.32
C THR A 353 13.17 1.75 24.30
N ASN A 354 13.22 0.92 25.36
CA ASN A 354 14.05 -0.29 25.37
C ASN A 354 13.45 -1.36 24.43
N ASP A 355 12.13 -1.57 24.55
CA ASP A 355 11.37 -2.54 23.77
C ASP A 355 10.13 -1.86 23.17
N LEU A 356 9.80 -2.20 21.93
CA LEU A 356 8.54 -1.84 21.26
C LEU A 356 7.85 -3.14 20.84
N THR A 357 6.67 -3.41 21.43
CA THR A 357 5.87 -4.60 21.10
C THR A 357 4.61 -4.18 20.35
N VAL A 358 4.46 -4.67 19.12
CA VAL A 358 3.25 -4.52 18.31
C VAL A 358 2.53 -5.87 18.29
N TRP A 359 1.25 -5.88 18.65
CA TRP A 359 0.47 -7.13 18.83
C TRP A 359 -0.14 -7.65 17.53
N GLU A 360 -0.42 -6.75 16.59
CA GLU A 360 -0.97 -7.06 15.27
C GLU A 360 0.04 -6.63 14.18
N ASN A 361 -0.27 -5.56 13.44
CA ASN A 361 0.50 -5.11 12.29
C ASN A 361 1.25 -3.81 12.63
N SER A 362 2.49 -3.71 12.15
CA SER A 362 3.22 -2.43 12.09
C SER A 362 3.26 -1.99 10.64
N ASP A 363 2.63 -0.85 10.33
CA ASP A 363 2.81 -0.18 9.04
C ASP A 363 3.96 0.83 9.15
N ILE A 364 4.84 0.85 8.15
CA ILE A 364 6.04 1.70 8.11
C ILE A 364 6.09 2.34 6.73
N GLY A 365 5.70 3.61 6.65
CA GLY A 365 5.56 4.31 5.37
C GLY A 365 6.87 4.62 4.63
N ASN A 366 8.03 4.42 5.26
CA ASN A 366 9.36 4.59 4.68
C ASN A 366 10.27 3.40 5.10
N ASP A 367 11.44 3.66 5.69
CA ASP A 367 12.46 2.65 6.00
C ASP A 367 12.39 2.13 7.45
N LEU A 368 12.65 0.83 7.64
CA LEU A 368 12.88 0.21 8.94
C LEU A 368 14.40 0.10 9.22
N PHE A 369 14.93 0.97 10.08
CA PHE A 369 16.35 0.96 10.47
C PHE A 369 16.62 0.07 11.69
N VAL A 370 17.06 -1.18 11.47
CA VAL A 370 17.48 -2.09 12.55
C VAL A 370 19.01 -2.05 12.72
N ARG A 371 19.48 -1.74 13.93
CA ARG A 371 20.92 -1.59 14.22
C ARG A 371 21.72 -2.90 14.23
N ASN A 372 21.07 -4.01 14.62
CA ASN A 372 21.69 -5.33 14.75
C ASN A 372 21.15 -6.30 13.68
N ALA A 373 20.14 -7.10 14.02
CA ALA A 373 19.57 -8.10 13.12
C ALA A 373 18.04 -8.11 13.21
N ILE A 374 17.38 -8.43 12.10
CA ILE A 374 15.96 -8.76 12.07
C ILE A 374 15.82 -10.24 12.43
N VAL A 375 15.14 -10.54 13.53
CA VAL A 375 14.81 -11.91 13.94
C VAL A 375 13.39 -12.22 13.48
N VAL A 376 13.25 -13.22 12.60
CA VAL A 376 11.94 -13.67 12.10
C VAL A 376 11.57 -15.03 12.67
N GLY A 377 10.29 -15.22 13.00
CA GLY A 377 9.76 -16.49 13.48
C GLY A 377 9.66 -17.55 12.38
N SER A 378 9.11 -18.71 12.72
CA SER A 378 8.92 -19.84 11.78
C SER A 378 8.02 -19.56 10.57
N GLY A 379 7.28 -18.43 10.56
CA GLY A 379 6.53 -17.94 9.40
C GLY A 379 7.39 -17.25 8.33
N GLY A 380 8.65 -16.92 8.62
CA GLY A 380 9.58 -16.32 7.67
C GLY A 380 9.23 -14.88 7.25
N ILE A 381 9.70 -14.49 6.06
CA ILE A 381 9.39 -13.21 5.40
C ILE A 381 8.53 -13.52 4.18
N ASN A 382 7.28 -13.04 4.17
CA ASN A 382 6.43 -13.09 2.98
C ASN A 382 6.51 -11.76 2.24
N SER A 383 6.88 -11.78 0.96
CA SER A 383 7.03 -10.59 0.12
C SER A 383 6.23 -10.74 -1.16
N GLY A 384 5.32 -9.79 -1.43
CA GLY A 384 4.57 -9.72 -2.69
C GLY A 384 5.40 -9.27 -3.90
N GLY A 385 6.65 -8.84 -3.67
CA GLY A 385 7.62 -8.47 -4.70
C GLY A 385 9.00 -9.12 -4.47
N ALA A 386 10.01 -8.69 -5.24
CA ALA A 386 11.36 -9.22 -5.11
C ALA A 386 12.02 -8.81 -3.78
N LEU A 387 12.43 -9.78 -2.97
CA LEU A 387 13.23 -9.55 -1.77
C LEU A 387 14.69 -9.29 -2.18
N SER A 388 15.15 -8.03 -2.06
CA SER A 388 16.53 -7.66 -2.35
C SER A 388 17.38 -7.60 -1.08
N ILE A 389 18.60 -8.13 -1.12
CA ILE A 389 19.59 -8.05 -0.03
C ILE A 389 20.80 -7.28 -0.56
N ALA A 390 20.92 -6.01 -0.18
CA ALA A 390 22.11 -5.20 -0.43
C ALA A 390 23.00 -5.21 0.82
N SER A 391 24.30 -5.45 0.65
CA SER A 391 25.25 -5.48 1.77
C SER A 391 26.62 -4.95 1.33
N ASN A 392 27.24 -4.17 2.21
CA ASN A 392 28.55 -3.55 1.99
C ASN A 392 29.70 -4.39 2.59
N ILE A 393 29.44 -5.62 3.05
CA ILE A 393 30.50 -6.48 3.59
C ILE A 393 31.43 -6.96 2.48
N SER A 394 32.72 -6.65 2.60
CA SER A 394 33.76 -7.12 1.68
C SER A 394 34.11 -8.60 1.90
N SER A 395 33.83 -9.13 3.09
CA SER A 395 34.11 -10.52 3.48
C SER A 395 32.94 -11.12 4.26
N GLY A 396 32.69 -12.42 4.07
CA GLY A 396 31.65 -13.18 4.75
C GLY A 396 30.49 -13.61 3.84
N ASN A 397 29.38 -14.01 4.47
CA ASN A 397 28.20 -14.53 3.79
C ASN A 397 27.15 -13.42 3.63
N LEU A 398 26.74 -13.14 2.39
CA LEU A 398 25.64 -12.22 2.06
C LEU A 398 24.28 -12.82 2.43
N PHE A 399 24.15 -14.13 2.25
CA PHE A 399 22.94 -14.89 2.55
C PHE A 399 23.33 -16.29 3.02
N ASN A 400 22.72 -16.78 4.08
CA ASN A 400 22.95 -18.12 4.61
C ASN A 400 21.63 -18.74 5.09
N ILE A 401 21.30 -19.91 4.57
CA ILE A 401 20.27 -20.80 5.11
C ILE A 401 21.01 -21.90 5.85
N SER A 402 20.80 -22.00 7.16
CA SER A 402 21.37 -23.05 8.01
C SER A 402 20.29 -23.86 8.68
N SER A 403 20.60 -25.13 8.96
CA SER A 403 19.77 -25.98 9.81
C SER A 403 19.91 -25.61 11.28
N SER A 404 19.05 -26.16 12.14
CA SER A 404 19.13 -26.03 13.60
C SER A 404 20.44 -26.57 14.22
N THR A 405 21.27 -27.30 13.46
CA THR A 405 22.61 -27.75 13.88
C THR A 405 23.73 -26.79 13.45
N ASN A 406 23.40 -25.58 12.98
CA ASN A 406 24.30 -24.60 12.35
C ASN A 406 25.03 -25.08 11.09
N SER A 407 24.71 -26.27 10.56
CA SER A 407 25.19 -26.72 9.25
C SER A 407 24.54 -25.85 8.17
N SER A 408 25.37 -25.11 7.41
CA SER A 408 24.90 -24.22 6.34
C SER A 408 24.43 -25.05 5.14
N ILE A 409 23.13 -25.04 4.88
CA ILE A 409 22.46 -25.76 3.79
C ILE A 409 22.73 -25.04 2.46
N PHE A 410 22.66 -23.71 2.46
CA PHE A 410 22.90 -22.87 1.29
C PHE A 410 23.56 -21.56 1.72
N THR A 411 24.58 -21.12 1.02
CA THR A 411 25.32 -19.90 1.33
C THR A 411 25.68 -19.14 0.05
N ILE A 412 25.50 -17.82 0.06
CA ILE A 412 26.05 -16.90 -0.93
C ILE A 412 27.07 -16.02 -0.21
N SER A 413 28.30 -15.99 -0.71
CA SER A 413 29.41 -15.22 -0.13
C SER A 413 29.60 -13.86 -0.82
N SER A 414 30.29 -12.91 -0.16
CA SER A 414 30.52 -11.54 -0.64
C SER A 414 31.22 -11.46 -2.01
N ASN A 415 31.99 -12.48 -2.39
CA ASN A 415 32.64 -12.59 -3.70
C ASN A 415 31.74 -13.21 -4.78
N GLY A 416 30.45 -13.44 -4.50
CA GLY A 416 29.48 -14.03 -5.42
C GLY A 416 29.66 -15.53 -5.66
N SER A 417 30.29 -16.26 -4.73
CA SER A 417 30.35 -17.73 -4.78
C SER A 417 29.21 -18.37 -3.98
N VAL A 418 28.66 -19.46 -4.50
CA VAL A 418 27.54 -20.22 -3.93
C VAL A 418 28.06 -21.53 -3.32
N GLY A 419 27.65 -21.81 -2.08
CA GLY A 419 27.93 -23.04 -1.35
C GLY A 419 26.64 -23.80 -1.05
N ILE A 420 26.64 -25.10 -1.27
CA ILE A 420 25.55 -26.01 -0.87
C ILE A 420 26.14 -27.01 0.13
N ASN A 421 25.47 -27.12 1.29
CA ASN A 421 25.90 -27.91 2.44
C ASN A 421 27.31 -27.55 2.98
N THR A 422 27.76 -26.31 2.77
CA THR A 422 29.05 -25.79 3.26
C THR A 422 29.01 -24.29 3.53
N SER A 423 29.77 -23.86 4.54
CA SER A 423 29.99 -22.45 4.89
C SER A 423 31.38 -21.93 4.47
N THR A 424 32.29 -22.81 4.05
CA THR A 424 33.72 -22.50 3.81
C THR A 424 34.04 -22.32 2.32
N ILE A 425 33.37 -21.35 1.69
CA ILE A 425 33.63 -20.93 0.29
C ILE A 425 34.77 -19.90 0.20
N GLY A 426 35.33 -19.48 1.34
CA GLY A 426 36.30 -18.40 1.49
C GLY A 426 37.72 -18.76 1.04
N GLY A 427 37.95 -18.85 -0.28
CA GLY A 427 39.28 -19.11 -0.82
C GLY A 427 39.35 -19.24 -2.34
N SER A 428 38.97 -18.19 -3.08
CA SER A 428 39.29 -17.92 -4.51
C SER A 428 38.94 -18.95 -5.61
N SER A 429 38.72 -20.22 -5.31
CA SER A 429 38.83 -21.31 -6.31
C SER A 429 37.51 -21.80 -6.89
N TYR A 430 36.38 -21.57 -6.23
CA TYR A 430 35.08 -22.12 -6.61
C TYR A 430 33.98 -21.05 -6.64
N LYS A 431 33.21 -21.01 -7.73
CA LYS A 431 31.99 -20.18 -7.87
C LYS A 431 30.71 -20.93 -7.47
N LEU A 432 30.74 -22.25 -7.58
CA LEU A 432 29.77 -23.17 -6.98
C LEU A 432 30.58 -24.27 -6.27
N LEU A 433 30.31 -24.49 -4.99
CA LEU A 433 30.85 -25.58 -4.20
C LEU A 433 29.68 -26.38 -3.61
N ILE A 434 29.69 -27.70 -3.81
CA ILE A 434 28.71 -28.62 -3.21
C ILE A 434 29.51 -29.59 -2.36
N ASP A 435 29.44 -29.43 -1.04
CA ASP A 435 30.08 -30.34 -0.10
C ASP A 435 29.10 -31.45 0.27
N ALA A 436 29.31 -32.64 -0.28
CA ALA A 436 28.45 -33.78 -0.02
C ALA A 436 28.75 -34.50 1.30
N GLY A 437 29.73 -34.01 2.07
CA GLY A 437 30.24 -34.67 3.27
C GLY A 437 30.99 -35.97 2.97
N SER A 438 31.38 -36.68 4.03
CA SER A 438 32.18 -37.90 3.95
C SER A 438 31.42 -39.17 3.55
N SER A 439 30.10 -39.09 3.33
CA SER A 439 29.21 -40.25 3.17
C SER A 439 28.24 -40.17 1.98
N SER A 440 28.35 -39.15 1.11
CA SER A 440 27.40 -38.95 0.00
C SER A 440 28.11 -38.49 -1.27
N ASN A 441 27.63 -38.91 -2.44
CA ASN A 441 28.06 -38.35 -3.72
C ASN A 441 27.26 -37.09 -4.02
N GLY A 442 27.94 -35.94 -4.13
CA GLY A 442 27.32 -34.69 -4.56
C GLY A 442 27.08 -34.68 -6.06
N ALA A 443 25.81 -34.82 -6.48
CA ALA A 443 25.44 -34.80 -7.88
C ALA A 443 24.79 -33.46 -8.27
N ILE A 444 25.25 -32.85 -9.38
CA ILE A 444 24.53 -31.76 -10.05
C ILE A 444 23.61 -32.40 -11.09
N GLY A 445 22.34 -32.61 -10.73
CA GLY A 445 21.32 -33.00 -11.70
C GLY A 445 20.95 -31.83 -12.61
N VAL A 446 21.16 -31.97 -13.91
CA VAL A 446 20.69 -31.00 -14.92
C VAL A 446 19.71 -31.65 -15.89
N ASN A 447 18.63 -30.93 -16.21
CA ASN A 447 17.81 -31.21 -17.38
C ASN A 447 18.24 -30.23 -18.50
N GLY A 448 19.32 -30.58 -19.20
CA GLY A 448 20.01 -29.69 -20.13
C GLY A 448 21.51 -29.98 -20.19
N PHE A 449 22.33 -28.93 -20.32
CA PHE A 449 23.79 -29.04 -20.41
C PHE A 449 24.49 -28.30 -19.26
N ILE A 450 25.58 -28.87 -18.72
CA ILE A 450 26.54 -28.13 -17.89
C ILE A 450 27.57 -27.51 -18.84
N ARG A 451 27.67 -26.18 -18.87
CA ARG A 451 28.65 -25.45 -19.69
C ARG A 451 29.75 -24.85 -18.82
N ALA A 452 30.89 -25.53 -18.72
CA ALA A 452 32.11 -24.93 -18.22
C ALA A 452 32.74 -24.06 -19.33
N THR A 453 33.04 -22.80 -19.02
CA THR A 453 33.69 -21.83 -19.94
C THR A 453 35.18 -21.64 -19.68
N SER A 454 35.74 -22.43 -18.75
CA SER A 454 37.15 -22.42 -18.33
C SER A 454 37.61 -23.87 -18.10
N TYR A 455 38.76 -24.05 -17.47
CA TYR A 455 39.42 -25.36 -17.30
C TYR A 455 38.76 -26.24 -16.22
N ILE A 456 38.59 -27.52 -16.51
CA ILE A 456 38.37 -28.57 -15.51
C ILE A 456 39.76 -29.05 -15.05
N THR A 457 40.00 -29.09 -13.74
CA THR A 457 41.31 -29.47 -13.17
C THR A 457 41.17 -30.65 -12.21
N GLY A 458 42.20 -31.49 -12.15
CA GLY A 458 42.30 -32.67 -11.28
C GLY A 458 43.74 -32.81 -10.79
N THR A 459 43.93 -33.35 -9.59
CA THR A 459 45.15 -33.16 -8.80
C THR A 459 46.32 -34.09 -9.14
N THR A 460 46.08 -35.21 -9.83
CA THR A 460 47.12 -36.22 -10.13
C THR A 460 47.05 -36.73 -11.57
N THR A 461 45.88 -37.22 -11.98
CA THR A 461 45.56 -37.60 -13.37
C THR A 461 44.22 -37.01 -13.79
N LEU A 462 44.04 -36.83 -15.11
CA LEU A 462 42.74 -36.49 -15.69
C LEU A 462 42.51 -37.42 -16.87
N ASP A 463 41.44 -38.18 -16.75
CA ASP A 463 40.96 -39.21 -17.64
C ASP A 463 39.42 -39.24 -17.60
N LEU A 464 38.84 -39.59 -18.74
CA LEU A 464 37.43 -39.84 -18.92
C LEU A 464 37.23 -41.35 -18.84
N ALA A 465 36.54 -41.81 -17.81
CA ALA A 465 36.23 -43.21 -17.62
C ALA A 465 34.72 -43.46 -17.61
N GLU A 466 34.33 -44.70 -17.85
CA GLU A 466 32.95 -45.16 -17.70
C GLU A 466 32.89 -46.42 -16.81
N THR A 467 31.78 -46.61 -16.09
CA THR A 467 31.56 -47.78 -15.22
C THR A 467 31.04 -48.97 -16.04
N TYR A 468 31.81 -50.05 -16.08
CA TYR A 468 31.45 -51.31 -16.77
C TYR A 468 31.23 -52.47 -15.78
N PRO A 469 30.26 -53.36 -16.01
CA PRO A 469 30.06 -54.55 -15.20
C PRO A 469 31.12 -55.64 -15.47
N ILE A 470 31.41 -56.45 -14.45
CA ILE A 470 32.34 -57.60 -14.51
C ILE A 470 31.70 -58.84 -13.86
N ASN A 471 32.06 -60.05 -14.31
CA ASN A 471 31.61 -61.29 -13.70
C ASN A 471 32.46 -61.63 -12.46
N MET A 472 31.88 -61.62 -11.25
CA MET A 472 32.63 -61.86 -9.99
C MET A 472 33.18 -63.29 -9.83
N GLN A 473 32.83 -64.24 -10.71
CA GLN A 473 33.54 -65.52 -10.75
C GLN A 473 35.05 -65.36 -11.03
N CYS A 474 35.47 -64.22 -11.61
CA CYS A 474 36.87 -63.84 -11.73
C CYS A 474 37.63 -63.81 -10.39
N THR A 475 36.93 -63.59 -9.26
CA THR A 475 37.56 -63.48 -7.93
C THR A 475 38.12 -64.82 -7.47
N ALA A 476 37.42 -65.93 -7.75
CA ALA A 476 37.85 -67.28 -7.39
C ALA A 476 39.11 -67.73 -8.14
N ASN A 477 39.33 -67.19 -9.34
CA ASN A 477 40.46 -67.53 -10.21
C ASN A 477 41.58 -66.47 -10.21
N GLY A 478 41.43 -65.37 -9.45
CA GLY A 478 42.40 -64.27 -9.42
C GLY A 478 42.50 -63.47 -10.73
N THR A 479 41.47 -63.53 -11.59
CA THR A 479 41.48 -62.97 -12.96
C THR A 479 40.70 -61.66 -13.12
N CYS A 480 40.16 -61.09 -12.03
CA CYS A 480 39.40 -59.85 -12.12
C CYS A 480 40.25 -58.70 -12.69
N PRO A 481 39.68 -57.80 -13.50
CA PRO A 481 40.34 -56.54 -13.82
C PRO A 481 40.53 -55.73 -12.55
N VAL A 482 41.74 -55.23 -12.33
CA VAL A 482 42.07 -54.27 -11.28
C VAL A 482 42.91 -53.14 -11.88
N ASP A 483 43.04 -52.03 -11.16
CA ASP A 483 43.72 -50.80 -11.57
C ASP A 483 44.96 -51.02 -12.44
N GLY A 484 44.99 -50.34 -13.60
CA GLY A 484 46.02 -50.45 -14.62
C GLY A 484 45.98 -51.71 -15.49
N ASP A 485 45.02 -52.63 -15.31
CA ASP A 485 44.81 -53.70 -16.28
C ASP A 485 44.20 -53.18 -17.59
N VAL A 486 44.71 -53.64 -18.71
CA VAL A 486 44.05 -53.54 -20.03
C VAL A 486 42.84 -54.47 -20.06
N VAL A 487 41.69 -53.93 -20.46
CA VAL A 487 40.43 -54.68 -20.53
C VAL A 487 39.92 -54.86 -21.95
N CYS A 488 39.23 -55.98 -22.15
CA CYS A 488 38.53 -56.34 -23.37
C CYS A 488 37.06 -56.66 -23.07
N ILE A 489 36.24 -56.60 -24.11
CA ILE A 489 34.80 -56.93 -24.04
C ILE A 489 34.63 -58.36 -23.48
N ASP A 490 33.77 -58.52 -22.48
CA ASP A 490 33.37 -59.84 -21.98
C ASP A 490 32.04 -60.25 -22.63
N PRO A 491 32.02 -61.23 -23.57
CA PRO A 491 30.77 -61.68 -24.19
C PRO A 491 29.84 -62.44 -23.21
N THR A 492 30.30 -62.76 -21.99
CA THR A 492 29.47 -63.43 -20.97
C THR A 492 28.65 -62.46 -20.12
N VAL A 493 28.91 -61.15 -20.20
CA VAL A 493 28.20 -60.11 -19.46
C VAL A 493 27.72 -59.03 -20.44
N VAL A 494 26.43 -58.69 -20.41
CA VAL A 494 25.89 -57.65 -21.30
C VAL A 494 26.57 -56.31 -21.03
N ALA A 495 27.22 -55.76 -22.06
CA ALA A 495 28.07 -54.57 -21.98
C ALA A 495 29.20 -54.67 -20.91
N GLY A 496 29.63 -55.88 -20.55
CA GLY A 496 30.67 -56.10 -19.54
C GLY A 496 32.08 -56.17 -20.10
N VAL A 497 33.04 -56.14 -19.18
CA VAL A 497 34.48 -56.18 -19.48
C VAL A 497 35.21 -57.21 -18.64
N LYS A 498 36.33 -57.71 -19.15
CA LYS A 498 37.23 -58.63 -18.45
C LYS A 498 38.69 -58.28 -18.74
N LYS A 499 39.58 -58.85 -17.94
CA LYS A 499 41.03 -58.68 -18.06
C LYS A 499 41.49 -59.29 -19.38
N CYS A 500 42.09 -58.48 -20.27
CA CYS A 500 42.27 -58.91 -21.66
C CYS A 500 43.40 -59.94 -21.81
N SER A 501 43.19 -60.94 -22.68
CA SER A 501 44.21 -61.92 -23.08
C SER A 501 44.76 -61.63 -24.49
N ILE A 502 45.97 -62.11 -24.82
CA ILE A 502 46.62 -61.82 -26.12
C ILE A 502 45.81 -62.33 -27.33
N SER A 503 45.00 -63.39 -27.15
CA SER A 503 44.03 -63.89 -28.14
C SER A 503 42.88 -62.92 -28.43
N GLU A 504 42.67 -61.93 -27.59
CA GLU A 504 41.54 -60.99 -27.60
C GLU A 504 42.00 -59.55 -27.91
N VAL A 505 43.25 -59.35 -28.37
CA VAL A 505 43.85 -58.02 -28.61
C VAL A 505 43.02 -57.08 -29.52
N ASN A 506 42.18 -57.65 -30.40
CA ASN A 506 41.26 -56.89 -31.25
C ASN A 506 39.98 -56.38 -30.53
N GLN A 507 39.80 -56.73 -29.24
CA GLN A 507 38.63 -56.39 -28.42
C GLN A 507 38.96 -55.41 -27.28
N MET A 508 40.16 -54.81 -27.30
CA MET A 508 40.59 -53.83 -26.27
C MET A 508 39.66 -52.61 -26.26
N ILE A 509 39.14 -52.28 -25.08
CA ILE A 509 38.19 -51.19 -24.87
C ILE A 509 38.72 -50.09 -23.95
N GLY A 510 39.79 -50.35 -23.20
CA GLY A 510 40.44 -49.33 -22.37
C GLY A 510 41.31 -49.93 -21.27
N ILE A 511 41.58 -49.12 -20.25
CA ILE A 511 42.44 -49.47 -19.10
C ILE A 511 41.68 -49.18 -17.81
N VAL A 512 41.75 -50.07 -16.82
CA VAL A 512 41.07 -49.85 -15.52
C VAL A 512 41.69 -48.65 -14.80
N SER A 513 40.88 -47.64 -14.49
CA SER A 513 41.30 -46.43 -13.79
C SER A 513 41.00 -46.50 -12.30
N ALA A 514 42.02 -46.31 -11.48
CA ALA A 514 41.89 -46.20 -10.03
C ALA A 514 41.01 -45.00 -9.63
N ASN A 515 41.36 -43.83 -10.18
CA ASN A 515 40.86 -42.51 -9.76
C ASN A 515 40.52 -41.66 -10.99
N PRO A 516 39.40 -41.92 -11.68
CA PRO A 516 39.05 -41.22 -12.89
C PRO A 516 38.69 -39.74 -12.65
N GLY A 517 39.23 -38.86 -13.48
CA GLY A 517 38.95 -37.42 -13.45
C GLY A 517 37.51 -37.04 -13.81
N PHE A 518 36.86 -37.82 -14.67
CA PHE A 518 35.43 -37.71 -14.97
C PHE A 518 34.85 -39.12 -15.18
N LEU A 519 33.80 -39.48 -14.43
CA LEU A 519 33.17 -40.79 -14.49
C LEU A 519 31.78 -40.70 -15.14
N LEU A 520 31.61 -41.40 -16.26
CA LEU A 520 30.34 -41.65 -16.94
C LEU A 520 29.73 -42.97 -16.45
N GLY A 521 28.40 -43.06 -16.47
CA GLY A 521 27.66 -44.27 -16.10
C GLY A 521 27.66 -44.55 -14.59
N GLY A 522 26.45 -44.58 -14.02
CA GLY A 522 26.21 -44.90 -12.60
C GLY A 522 25.04 -45.88 -12.43
N GLY A 523 24.85 -46.77 -13.40
CA GLY A 523 23.77 -47.75 -13.37
C GLY A 523 23.94 -48.74 -12.22
N ASN A 524 22.84 -49.05 -11.53
CA ASN A 524 22.79 -50.22 -10.66
C ASN A 524 22.83 -51.47 -11.54
N PHE A 525 24.03 -52.01 -11.78
CA PHE A 525 24.23 -53.32 -12.43
C PHE A 525 23.84 -54.51 -11.52
N SER A 526 22.83 -54.29 -10.66
CA SER A 526 22.36 -55.23 -9.65
C SER A 526 21.36 -56.21 -10.26
N ASP A 527 21.86 -57.16 -11.03
CA ASP A 527 21.17 -58.44 -11.23
C ASP A 527 21.72 -59.46 -10.21
N PRO A 528 20.96 -59.80 -9.15
CA PRO A 528 21.41 -60.76 -8.13
C PRO A 528 21.66 -62.16 -8.69
N SER A 529 21.11 -62.51 -9.86
CA SER A 529 21.27 -63.83 -10.48
C SER A 529 22.61 -64.02 -11.19
N GLN A 530 23.29 -62.92 -11.57
CA GLN A 530 24.50 -62.94 -12.40
C GLN A 530 25.81 -62.76 -11.60
N ASN A 531 25.74 -62.43 -10.31
CA ASN A 531 26.90 -62.17 -9.44
C ASN A 531 27.90 -61.17 -10.08
N LEU A 532 27.42 -59.97 -10.39
CA LEU A 532 28.20 -58.94 -11.09
C LEU A 532 28.86 -57.95 -10.11
N GLY A 533 30.07 -57.55 -10.45
CA GLY A 533 30.79 -56.40 -9.87
C GLY A 533 30.93 -55.30 -10.92
N THR A 534 31.70 -54.25 -10.62
CA THR A 534 31.98 -53.17 -11.57
C THR A 534 33.44 -52.74 -11.54
N VAL A 535 33.93 -52.21 -12.66
CA VAL A 535 35.22 -51.52 -12.78
C VAL A 535 35.06 -50.22 -13.56
N LYS A 536 35.95 -49.26 -13.31
CA LYS A 536 35.99 -47.96 -14.01
C LYS A 536 37.01 -48.08 -15.14
N VAL A 537 36.60 -47.90 -16.40
CA VAL A 537 37.51 -48.06 -17.56
C VAL A 537 37.75 -46.69 -18.20
N ALA A 538 39.00 -46.23 -18.20
CA ALA A 538 39.41 -45.02 -18.90
C ALA A 538 39.34 -45.25 -20.42
N LEU A 539 38.60 -44.38 -21.10
CA LEU A 539 38.39 -44.34 -22.54
C LEU A 539 39.24 -43.24 -23.22
N ALA A 540 39.61 -42.19 -22.46
CA ALA A 540 40.49 -41.12 -22.92
C ALA A 540 41.25 -40.50 -21.73
N GLY A 541 42.42 -39.90 -21.99
CA GLY A 541 43.21 -39.18 -20.98
C GLY A 541 44.32 -40.01 -20.35
N ARG A 542 44.83 -39.60 -19.18
CA ARG A 542 46.08 -40.13 -18.60
C ARG A 542 45.78 -41.14 -17.49
N VAL A 543 46.18 -42.40 -17.67
CA VAL A 543 45.92 -43.48 -16.71
C VAL A 543 47.20 -44.32 -16.51
N PRO A 544 47.54 -44.73 -15.27
CA PRO A 544 48.57 -45.74 -15.05
C PRO A 544 48.14 -47.06 -15.67
N VAL A 545 48.96 -47.65 -16.55
CA VAL A 545 48.76 -48.97 -17.14
C VAL A 545 49.88 -49.90 -16.73
N LYS A 546 49.59 -51.18 -16.54
CA LYS A 546 50.61 -52.19 -16.25
C LYS A 546 51.37 -52.52 -17.53
N VAL A 547 52.70 -52.66 -17.44
CA VAL A 547 53.56 -52.96 -18.60
C VAL A 547 54.58 -54.05 -18.32
N SER A 548 55.07 -54.66 -19.40
CA SER A 548 56.17 -55.63 -19.41
C SER A 548 57.14 -55.35 -20.57
N LEU A 549 58.38 -55.82 -20.43
CA LEU A 549 59.45 -55.66 -21.43
C LEU A 549 59.49 -56.75 -22.51
N VAL A 550 58.41 -57.51 -22.73
CA VAL A 550 58.40 -58.64 -23.70
C VAL A 550 58.74 -58.19 -25.13
N ASN A 551 58.47 -56.93 -25.47
CA ASN A 551 58.78 -56.29 -26.75
C ASN A 551 59.89 -55.22 -26.63
N GLY A 552 60.74 -55.32 -25.61
CA GLY A 552 61.85 -54.40 -25.34
C GLY A 552 61.50 -53.22 -24.42
N VAL A 553 62.50 -52.34 -24.20
CA VAL A 553 62.39 -51.13 -23.36
C VAL A 553 61.30 -50.20 -23.89
N ILE A 554 60.44 -49.76 -22.98
CA ILE A 554 59.38 -48.78 -23.25
C ILE A 554 59.92 -47.38 -22.97
N ASN A 555 59.72 -46.48 -23.92
CA ASN A 555 60.09 -45.07 -23.81
C ASN A 555 58.82 -44.22 -23.92
N ALA A 556 58.85 -43.01 -23.37
CA ALA A 556 57.80 -42.03 -23.60
C ALA A 556 57.60 -41.79 -25.11
N GLY A 557 56.37 -41.89 -25.58
CA GLY A 557 56.00 -41.86 -27.00
C GLY A 557 55.85 -43.23 -27.66
N ASP A 558 56.32 -44.33 -27.05
CA ASP A 558 56.05 -45.68 -27.56
C ASP A 558 54.56 -46.02 -27.45
N LYS A 559 53.98 -46.53 -28.54
CA LYS A 559 52.64 -47.10 -28.52
C LYS A 559 52.63 -48.40 -27.71
N LEU A 560 51.53 -48.63 -26.99
CA LEU A 560 51.34 -49.79 -26.13
C LEU A 560 50.27 -50.72 -26.71
N THR A 561 50.63 -51.99 -26.92
CA THR A 561 49.72 -53.09 -27.25
C THR A 561 49.64 -54.07 -26.08
N LEU A 562 48.89 -55.16 -26.21
CA LEU A 562 48.78 -56.18 -25.17
C LEU A 562 50.01 -57.10 -25.15
N SER A 563 50.46 -57.50 -23.96
CA SER A 563 51.55 -58.46 -23.78
C SER A 563 51.03 -59.91 -23.72
N ASN A 564 51.93 -60.88 -23.56
CA ASN A 564 51.58 -62.26 -23.25
C ASN A 564 51.11 -62.49 -21.79
N ILE A 565 51.10 -61.44 -20.95
CA ILE A 565 50.57 -61.47 -19.59
C ILE A 565 49.20 -60.77 -19.60
N ASN A 566 48.15 -61.47 -19.17
CA ASN A 566 46.78 -60.96 -19.21
C ASN A 566 46.64 -59.61 -18.49
N GLY A 567 45.99 -58.64 -19.13
CA GLY A 567 45.81 -57.28 -18.65
C GLY A 567 47.07 -56.40 -18.62
N VAL A 568 48.24 -56.90 -19.02
CA VAL A 568 49.49 -56.13 -19.01
C VAL A 568 49.86 -55.74 -20.43
N ALA A 569 50.19 -54.47 -20.64
CA ALA A 569 50.63 -53.95 -21.93
C ALA A 569 52.13 -54.19 -22.20
N ALA A 570 52.56 -53.93 -23.42
CA ALA A 570 53.96 -53.91 -23.85
C ALA A 570 54.14 -52.95 -25.04
N LYS A 571 55.39 -52.62 -25.36
CA LYS A 571 55.73 -51.86 -26.58
C LYS A 571 55.11 -52.51 -27.82
N ALA A 572 54.43 -51.74 -28.65
CA ALA A 572 53.82 -52.23 -29.88
C ALA A 572 54.84 -52.37 -31.02
N ILE A 573 54.81 -53.51 -31.72
CA ILE A 573 55.69 -53.84 -32.86
C ILE A 573 54.82 -54.39 -33.99
N GLY A 574 55.03 -53.91 -35.22
CA GLY A 574 54.24 -54.31 -36.38
C GLY A 574 52.84 -53.68 -36.45
N GLU A 575 51.98 -54.29 -37.27
CA GLU A 575 50.57 -53.88 -37.45
C GLU A 575 49.69 -54.53 -36.37
N VAL A 576 49.57 -53.85 -35.23
CA VAL A 576 48.82 -54.34 -34.06
C VAL A 576 47.86 -53.28 -33.53
N PRO A 577 46.74 -53.68 -32.89
CA PRO A 577 45.92 -52.78 -32.08
C PRO A 577 46.73 -52.21 -30.93
N VAL A 578 46.46 -50.96 -30.55
CA VAL A 578 47.12 -50.26 -29.45
C VAL A 578 46.08 -49.68 -28.50
N VAL A 579 46.36 -49.73 -27.20
CA VAL A 579 45.47 -49.23 -26.14
C VAL A 579 45.83 -47.80 -25.70
N GLY A 580 47.08 -47.40 -25.91
CA GLY A 580 47.55 -46.06 -25.55
C GLY A 580 48.98 -45.79 -25.97
N ILE A 581 49.50 -44.66 -25.50
CA ILE A 581 50.88 -44.21 -25.73
C ILE A 581 51.53 -44.02 -24.36
N ALA A 582 52.70 -44.62 -24.13
CA ALA A 582 53.46 -44.44 -22.90
C ALA A 582 53.88 -42.96 -22.74
N MET A 583 53.72 -42.41 -21.54
CA MET A 583 54.11 -41.03 -21.21
C MET A 583 55.44 -40.96 -20.44
N GLU A 584 55.95 -42.09 -19.99
CA GLU A 584 57.22 -42.23 -19.28
C GLU A 584 57.97 -43.50 -19.71
N ASN A 585 59.26 -43.58 -19.33
CA ASN A 585 60.13 -44.69 -19.68
C ASN A 585 59.97 -45.83 -18.66
N TYR A 586 60.10 -47.07 -19.12
CA TYR A 586 60.17 -48.26 -18.26
C TYR A 586 61.21 -49.26 -18.79
N SER A 587 62.14 -49.63 -17.90
CA SER A 587 63.29 -50.49 -18.20
C SER A 587 63.57 -51.54 -17.11
N ASP A 588 62.70 -51.66 -16.11
CA ASP A 588 62.92 -52.59 -15.00
C ASP A 588 62.52 -54.02 -15.36
N ASN A 589 63.28 -54.99 -14.88
CA ASN A 589 63.02 -56.42 -15.13
C ASN A 589 61.78 -56.90 -14.37
N GLY A 590 60.63 -56.92 -15.03
CA GLY A 590 59.40 -57.49 -14.52
C GLY A 590 58.14 -56.88 -15.14
N THR A 591 57.03 -57.03 -14.43
CA THR A 591 55.82 -56.23 -14.68
C THR A 591 55.83 -54.99 -13.79
N GLY A 592 55.72 -53.81 -14.40
CA GLY A 592 55.62 -52.53 -13.70
C GLY A 592 54.36 -51.79 -14.09
N SER A 593 54.34 -50.48 -13.85
CA SER A 593 53.32 -49.58 -14.39
C SER A 593 53.96 -48.33 -14.98
N VAL A 594 53.37 -47.81 -16.05
CA VAL A 594 53.68 -46.49 -16.61
C VAL A 594 52.39 -45.70 -16.77
N LEU A 595 52.47 -44.38 -16.62
CA LEU A 595 51.44 -43.47 -17.08
C LEU A 595 51.33 -43.59 -18.61
N ALA A 596 50.12 -43.84 -19.11
CA ALA A 596 49.82 -43.87 -20.53
C ALA A 596 48.67 -42.90 -20.86
N PHE A 597 48.75 -42.31 -22.05
CA PHE A 597 47.61 -41.62 -22.65
C PHE A 597 46.75 -42.66 -23.39
N VAL A 598 45.51 -42.86 -22.93
CA VAL A 598 44.56 -43.79 -23.58
C VAL A 598 44.28 -43.31 -25.00
N ASN A 599 44.55 -44.18 -25.97
CA ASN A 599 44.46 -43.89 -27.39
C ASN A 599 44.27 -45.21 -28.15
N LEU A 600 43.02 -45.67 -28.20
CA LEU A 600 42.62 -46.86 -28.92
C LEU A 600 42.84 -46.65 -30.43
N GLY A 601 43.56 -47.56 -31.07
CA GLY A 601 43.83 -47.47 -32.50
C GLY A 601 44.71 -48.59 -33.01
N TRP A 602 45.42 -48.34 -34.11
CA TRP A 602 46.38 -49.28 -34.69
C TRP A 602 47.78 -48.65 -34.79
N GLN A 603 48.80 -49.49 -34.73
CA GLN A 603 50.15 -49.13 -35.15
C GLN A 603 50.30 -49.39 -36.66
N ASN A 604 50.72 -48.35 -37.38
CA ASN A 604 50.96 -48.32 -38.83
C ASN A 604 49.70 -48.52 -39.71
N GLN A 605 49.26 -47.45 -40.36
CA GLN A 605 48.46 -47.50 -41.59
C GLN A 605 49.25 -46.73 -42.65
N ILE A 606 49.75 -47.44 -43.67
CA ILE A 606 50.41 -46.82 -44.82
C ILE A 606 49.32 -46.24 -45.72
N TYR A 607 49.04 -44.95 -45.60
CA TYR A 607 48.16 -44.26 -46.54
C TYR A 607 48.86 -44.10 -47.90
N LYS A 608 48.49 -44.96 -48.86
CA LYS A 608 48.85 -44.79 -50.27
C LYS A 608 48.28 -43.47 -50.80
N ALA A 609 49.13 -42.69 -51.46
CA ALA A 609 48.70 -41.49 -52.16
C ALA A 609 47.93 -41.82 -53.44
N LEU A 610 46.84 -41.08 -53.66
CA LEU A 610 46.31 -40.64 -54.96
C LEU A 610 46.27 -41.67 -56.11
N THR A 611 45.10 -42.28 -56.35
CA THR A 611 44.77 -42.93 -57.63
C THR A 611 43.90 -42.01 -58.47
N ILE A 612 44.34 -41.69 -59.70
CA ILE A 612 43.52 -41.02 -60.72
C ILE A 612 43.01 -42.10 -61.66
N ASP A 613 41.69 -42.32 -61.71
CA ASP A 613 41.09 -43.17 -62.74
C ASP A 613 40.77 -42.34 -63.99
N VAL A 614 41.70 -42.41 -64.95
CA VAL A 614 41.62 -41.72 -66.24
C VAL A 614 40.50 -42.23 -67.16
N ASN A 615 39.82 -43.34 -66.84
CA ASN A 615 38.75 -43.89 -67.67
C ASN A 615 37.35 -43.42 -67.23
N THR A 616 37.19 -42.96 -65.98
CA THR A 616 35.88 -42.59 -65.41
C THR A 616 35.73 -41.10 -65.10
N SER A 617 36.81 -40.31 -65.23
CA SER A 617 36.81 -38.85 -65.00
C SER A 617 36.26 -38.44 -63.63
N THR A 618 36.45 -39.29 -62.60
CA THR A 618 36.00 -39.00 -61.23
C THR A 618 37.18 -38.82 -60.28
N LEU A 619 37.12 -37.74 -59.49
CA LEU A 619 38.04 -37.46 -58.40
C LEU A 619 37.32 -37.72 -57.08
N THR A 620 37.67 -38.80 -56.39
CA THR A 620 37.11 -39.12 -55.06
C THR A 620 38.14 -38.84 -53.98
N VAL A 621 37.79 -37.96 -53.02
CA VAL A 621 38.66 -37.58 -51.90
C VAL A 621 38.10 -38.15 -50.59
N GLY A 622 38.70 -39.26 -50.14
CA GLY A 622 38.50 -39.81 -48.80
C GLY A 622 37.20 -40.59 -48.57
N SER A 623 37.27 -41.56 -47.66
CA SER A 623 36.09 -42.16 -47.03
C SER A 623 35.71 -41.38 -45.77
N SER A 624 34.39 -41.25 -45.53
CA SER A 624 33.74 -40.80 -44.27
C SER A 624 34.62 -41.02 -43.02
N ILE A 625 34.80 -40.09 -42.06
CA ILE A 625 33.74 -39.40 -41.31
C ILE A 625 34.10 -37.99 -40.76
N THR A 626 35.24 -37.37 -41.11
CA THR A 626 35.57 -35.99 -40.67
C THR A 626 36.08 -35.11 -41.82
N PRO A 627 35.55 -33.88 -41.99
CA PRO A 627 35.95 -33.01 -43.10
C PRO A 627 37.28 -32.32 -42.82
N TYR A 628 38.26 -32.51 -43.71
CA TYR A 628 39.37 -31.57 -43.85
C TYR A 628 38.92 -30.38 -44.71
N ASN A 629 39.31 -29.17 -44.33
CA ASN A 629 38.98 -27.96 -45.07
C ASN A 629 39.60 -28.02 -46.49
N LEU A 630 38.75 -28.12 -47.50
CA LEU A 630 39.15 -27.95 -48.90
C LEU A 630 39.41 -26.46 -49.16
N SER A 631 40.65 -26.01 -48.96
CA SER A 631 41.06 -24.65 -49.29
C SER A 631 41.36 -24.56 -50.79
N LEU A 632 40.41 -24.04 -51.56
CA LEU A 632 40.58 -23.68 -52.97
C LEU A 632 41.07 -22.23 -53.05
N SER A 633 42.35 -22.03 -53.38
CA SER A 633 42.98 -20.71 -53.50
C SER A 633 42.97 -20.16 -54.94
N GLY A 634 41.90 -20.42 -55.70
CA GLY A 634 41.75 -20.02 -57.11
C GLY A 634 40.30 -20.14 -57.59
N GLU A 635 40.03 -19.73 -58.83
CA GLU A 635 38.68 -19.86 -59.41
C GLU A 635 38.26 -21.33 -59.53
N PHE A 636 37.06 -21.61 -59.03
CA PHE A 636 36.39 -22.90 -59.19
C PHE A 636 35.28 -22.75 -60.25
N THR A 637 35.46 -23.40 -61.40
CA THR A 637 34.51 -23.34 -62.52
C THR A 637 33.95 -24.73 -62.80
N MET A 638 32.62 -24.86 -62.82
CA MET A 638 31.92 -26.08 -63.25
C MET A 638 31.46 -25.92 -64.70
N PHE A 639 31.93 -26.80 -65.59
CA PHE A 639 31.48 -26.88 -66.98
C PHE A 639 30.78 -28.22 -67.23
N ASN A 640 29.45 -28.25 -67.23
CA ASN A 640 28.66 -29.24 -67.97
C ASN A 640 27.23 -28.74 -68.21
N ASP A 641 26.70 -28.92 -69.42
CA ASP A 641 25.48 -28.26 -69.91
C ASP A 641 24.16 -28.73 -69.27
N VAL A 642 24.18 -29.75 -68.40
CA VAL A 642 22.96 -30.48 -68.03
C VAL A 642 22.50 -30.31 -66.58
N LEU A 643 23.38 -30.00 -65.60
CA LEU A 643 22.98 -29.62 -64.21
C LEU A 643 24.20 -29.22 -63.35
N ASN A 644 24.48 -27.92 -63.22
CA ASN A 644 25.53 -27.39 -62.32
C ASN A 644 25.09 -27.45 -60.84
N LYS A 645 25.04 -28.65 -60.25
CA LYS A 645 24.55 -28.89 -58.88
C LYS A 645 25.70 -29.23 -57.91
N LEU A 646 25.93 -28.35 -56.93
CA LEU A 646 26.79 -28.62 -55.77
C LEU A 646 25.92 -29.18 -54.62
N VAL A 647 26.34 -30.29 -53.99
CA VAL A 647 25.57 -30.99 -52.95
C VAL A 647 26.43 -31.20 -51.70
N PHE A 648 25.87 -30.86 -50.54
CA PHE A 648 26.51 -31.08 -49.24
C PHE A 648 25.74 -32.16 -48.47
N ASN A 649 26.42 -33.23 -48.05
CA ASN A 649 25.81 -34.35 -47.32
C ASN A 649 25.73 -34.12 -45.80
N ALA A 650 26.20 -32.96 -45.32
CA ALA A 650 26.17 -32.52 -43.92
C ALA A 650 26.15 -30.97 -43.88
N THR A 651 26.04 -30.38 -42.70
CA THR A 651 26.08 -28.91 -42.51
C THR A 651 27.37 -28.32 -43.07
N ALA A 652 27.25 -27.44 -44.06
CA ALA A 652 28.36 -26.65 -44.60
C ALA A 652 28.36 -25.24 -43.98
N LEU A 653 29.48 -24.86 -43.37
CA LEU A 653 29.70 -23.51 -42.82
C LEU A 653 30.63 -22.73 -43.77
N PHE A 654 30.17 -21.59 -44.28
CA PHE A 654 30.96 -20.69 -45.11
C PHE A 654 31.43 -19.50 -44.29
N GLU A 655 32.61 -19.61 -43.68
CA GLU A 655 33.26 -18.48 -43.01
C GLU A 655 34.08 -17.65 -44.01
N THR A 656 33.80 -16.35 -44.12
CA THR A 656 34.67 -15.42 -44.84
C THR A 656 35.47 -14.57 -43.85
N LYS A 657 36.79 -14.50 -44.03
CA LYS A 657 37.70 -13.65 -43.24
C LYS A 657 38.00 -12.31 -43.93
N SER A 658 37.08 -11.80 -44.74
CA SER A 658 37.28 -10.57 -45.51
C SER A 658 36.63 -9.37 -44.85
N ASN A 659 37.36 -8.25 -44.80
CA ASN A 659 36.89 -6.98 -44.23
C ASN A 659 35.95 -6.22 -45.19
N SER A 660 35.67 -6.78 -46.38
CA SER A 660 34.80 -6.21 -47.41
C SER A 660 33.36 -6.71 -47.28
N SER A 661 32.38 -5.85 -47.57
CA SER A 661 30.95 -6.01 -47.24
C SER A 661 30.18 -7.14 -47.94
N HIS A 662 30.84 -8.08 -48.63
CA HIS A 662 30.18 -9.13 -49.41
C HIS A 662 30.90 -10.48 -49.24
N ALA A 663 30.15 -11.52 -48.88
CA ALA A 663 30.68 -12.88 -48.76
C ALA A 663 30.76 -13.62 -50.12
N PHE A 664 29.88 -13.27 -51.07
CA PHE A 664 29.83 -13.81 -52.43
C PHE A 664 29.41 -12.69 -53.40
N ILE A 665 29.95 -12.70 -54.62
CA ILE A 665 29.53 -11.81 -55.71
C ILE A 665 29.23 -12.69 -56.93
N PHE A 666 27.98 -12.69 -57.39
CA PHE A 666 27.56 -13.37 -58.61
C PHE A 666 27.42 -12.35 -59.74
N ASN A 667 28.50 -12.12 -60.48
CA ASN A 667 28.50 -11.20 -61.62
C ASN A 667 28.18 -11.95 -62.92
N ALA A 668 26.90 -11.99 -63.28
CA ALA A 668 26.37 -12.76 -64.41
C ALA A 668 26.20 -11.85 -65.65
N THR A 669 27.11 -11.94 -66.63
CA THR A 669 27.12 -11.04 -67.80
C THR A 669 26.51 -11.61 -69.08
N ASN A 670 26.26 -12.92 -69.17
CA ASN A 670 25.82 -13.60 -70.40
C ASN A 670 24.86 -14.80 -70.12
N PHE A 671 23.74 -14.58 -69.44
CA PHE A 671 22.71 -15.62 -69.27
C PHE A 671 21.53 -15.44 -70.23
N ASP A 672 21.02 -16.58 -70.70
CA ASP A 672 19.80 -16.71 -71.49
C ASP A 672 18.59 -16.17 -70.71
N SER A 673 17.82 -15.26 -71.29
CA SER A 673 16.78 -14.47 -70.60
C SER A 673 15.47 -15.25 -70.35
N ALA A 674 15.54 -16.58 -70.30
CA ALA A 674 14.42 -17.46 -69.99
C ALA A 674 14.05 -17.34 -68.50
N PRO A 675 12.81 -16.92 -68.15
CA PRO A 675 12.44 -16.60 -66.76
C PRO A 675 12.54 -17.80 -65.82
N ASP A 676 12.39 -19.02 -66.33
CA ASP A 676 12.35 -20.25 -65.53
C ASP A 676 13.74 -20.77 -65.08
N LYS A 677 14.83 -20.11 -65.50
CA LYS A 677 16.20 -20.51 -65.16
C LYS A 677 16.67 -19.81 -63.88
N TYR A 678 17.36 -20.53 -63.00
CA TYR A 678 17.94 -19.98 -61.78
C TYR A 678 19.40 -19.51 -62.01
N LEU A 679 19.71 -18.27 -61.62
CA LEU A 679 21.10 -17.81 -61.43
C LEU A 679 21.69 -18.37 -60.13
N LEU A 680 20.85 -18.54 -59.10
CA LEU A 680 21.20 -19.17 -57.82
C LEU A 680 19.98 -19.92 -57.29
N SER A 681 20.16 -21.15 -56.78
CA SER A 681 19.09 -21.91 -56.12
C SER A 681 19.65 -22.70 -54.94
N LEU A 682 19.42 -22.19 -53.72
CA LEU A 682 19.66 -22.88 -52.47
C LEU A 682 18.44 -23.75 -52.16
N ARG A 683 18.64 -25.07 -52.13
CA ARG A 683 17.57 -26.06 -51.95
C ARG A 683 17.89 -26.99 -50.77
N SER A 684 16.86 -27.40 -50.02
CA SER A 684 16.96 -28.39 -48.93
C SER A 684 15.95 -29.49 -49.18
N ASN A 685 16.38 -30.76 -49.18
CA ASN A 685 15.56 -31.91 -49.60
C ASN A 685 14.87 -31.70 -50.97
N ASN A 686 15.61 -31.13 -51.92
CA ASN A 686 15.13 -30.71 -53.25
C ASN A 686 14.08 -29.57 -53.27
N GLU A 687 13.60 -29.08 -52.13
CA GLU A 687 12.72 -27.91 -52.02
C GLU A 687 13.53 -26.59 -52.05
N PRO A 688 13.14 -25.59 -52.87
CA PRO A 688 13.83 -24.31 -52.93
C PRO A 688 13.60 -23.52 -51.65
N LYS A 689 14.69 -23.07 -51.01
CA LYS A 689 14.68 -22.26 -49.78
C LYS A 689 15.07 -20.80 -50.04
N PHE A 690 15.96 -20.57 -51.01
CA PHE A 690 16.23 -19.25 -51.56
C PHE A 690 16.67 -19.40 -53.02
N SER A 691 16.17 -18.58 -53.95
CA SER A 691 16.61 -18.59 -55.33
C SER A 691 16.51 -17.24 -56.01
N VAL A 692 17.48 -16.94 -56.86
CA VAL A 692 17.48 -15.80 -57.79
C VAL A 692 17.29 -16.36 -59.21
N MET A 693 16.29 -15.89 -59.92
CA MET A 693 15.97 -16.29 -61.30
C MET A 693 16.70 -15.41 -62.33
N ALA A 694 16.80 -15.87 -63.57
CA ALA A 694 17.53 -15.19 -64.65
C ALA A 694 16.88 -13.86 -65.09
N ASN A 695 15.58 -13.69 -64.84
CA ASN A 695 14.87 -12.42 -64.98
C ASN A 695 15.09 -11.45 -63.80
N GLY A 696 15.78 -11.88 -62.73
CA GLY A 696 16.04 -11.10 -61.52
C GLY A 696 15.14 -11.42 -60.32
N ASP A 697 14.11 -12.26 -60.48
CA ASP A 697 13.17 -12.55 -59.38
C ASP A 697 13.83 -13.28 -58.21
N VAL A 698 13.59 -12.80 -56.98
CA VAL A 698 14.10 -13.39 -55.74
C VAL A 698 12.97 -14.10 -55.00
N ARG A 699 13.07 -15.42 -54.86
CA ARG A 699 12.16 -16.24 -54.04
C ARG A 699 12.86 -16.69 -52.77
N ALA A 700 12.31 -16.36 -51.60
CA ALA A 700 12.71 -16.92 -50.32
C ALA A 700 11.57 -17.74 -49.71
N ALA A 701 11.88 -18.88 -49.08
CA ALA A 701 10.90 -19.71 -48.35
C ALA A 701 10.79 -19.33 -46.86
N GLY A 702 11.42 -18.23 -46.47
CA GLY A 702 11.41 -17.64 -45.13
C GLY A 702 11.66 -16.14 -45.23
N ASN A 703 11.90 -15.48 -44.09
CA ASN A 703 12.01 -14.02 -44.01
C ASN A 703 13.20 -13.47 -44.81
N LEU A 704 12.98 -12.39 -45.56
CA LEU A 704 14.02 -11.62 -46.25
C LEU A 704 14.35 -10.36 -45.45
N TYR A 705 15.57 -10.28 -44.89
CA TYR A 705 16.04 -9.13 -44.11
C TYR A 705 17.04 -8.30 -44.94
N ALA A 706 16.71 -7.03 -45.22
CA ALA A 706 17.60 -6.08 -45.89
C ALA A 706 18.11 -5.03 -44.89
N VAL A 707 19.43 -4.93 -44.73
CA VAL A 707 20.08 -4.02 -43.74
C VAL A 707 20.27 -2.60 -44.29
N SER A 708 20.36 -2.45 -45.61
CA SER A 708 20.34 -1.17 -46.31
C SER A 708 19.84 -1.41 -47.74
N ALA A 709 18.95 -0.55 -48.23
CA ALA A 709 18.46 -0.62 -49.60
C ALA A 709 18.08 0.79 -50.10
N VAL A 710 18.47 1.08 -51.34
CA VAL A 710 18.03 2.27 -52.08
C VAL A 710 16.95 1.80 -53.06
N PHE A 711 15.68 2.02 -52.71
CA PHE A 711 14.55 1.63 -53.55
C PHE A 711 14.13 2.76 -54.49
N GLY A 712 14.26 2.53 -55.80
CA GLY A 712 13.96 3.48 -56.86
C GLY A 712 15.13 4.44 -57.18
N THR A 713 15.04 5.12 -58.32
CA THR A 713 16.00 6.16 -58.72
C THR A 713 15.35 7.54 -58.65
N SER A 714 16.15 8.60 -58.86
CA SER A 714 15.62 9.97 -58.95
C SER A 714 14.72 10.19 -60.17
N SER A 715 14.90 9.40 -61.24
CA SER A 715 14.12 9.48 -62.49
C SER A 715 12.99 8.45 -62.58
N ASN A 716 13.08 7.33 -61.86
CA ASN A 716 12.04 6.30 -61.82
C ASN A 716 11.70 5.96 -60.35
N PRO A 717 10.68 6.63 -59.79
CA PRO A 717 10.39 6.56 -58.37
C PRO A 717 9.72 5.23 -58.01
N GLY A 718 10.23 4.56 -56.96
CA GLY A 718 9.74 3.24 -56.58
C GLY A 718 8.56 3.21 -55.62
N ASP A 719 7.75 2.17 -55.75
CA ASP A 719 6.71 1.73 -54.82
C ASP A 719 6.89 0.26 -54.39
N LEU A 720 6.32 -0.06 -53.22
CA LEU A 720 6.11 -1.41 -52.70
C LEU A 720 4.67 -1.82 -53.03
N ALA A 721 4.53 -2.89 -53.80
CA ALA A 721 3.27 -3.40 -54.27
C ALA A 721 3.08 -4.88 -53.92
N GLU A 722 1.82 -5.31 -53.88
CA GLU A 722 1.42 -6.71 -53.77
C GLU A 722 0.71 -7.15 -55.05
N ARG A 723 0.95 -8.39 -55.51
CA ARG A 723 0.15 -9.00 -56.57
C ARG A 723 -1.13 -9.58 -55.96
N VAL A 724 -2.25 -8.94 -56.25
CA VAL A 724 -3.57 -9.25 -55.70
C VAL A 724 -4.54 -9.76 -56.77
N ASP A 725 -5.54 -10.53 -56.35
CA ASP A 725 -6.63 -11.01 -57.20
C ASP A 725 -7.73 -9.94 -57.37
N ILE A 726 -8.22 -9.79 -58.59
CA ILE A 726 -9.24 -8.82 -58.99
C ILE A 726 -10.55 -9.55 -59.27
N ALA A 727 -11.68 -8.94 -58.93
CA ALA A 727 -13.01 -9.48 -59.21
C ALA A 727 -13.14 -9.80 -60.70
N SER A 728 -13.60 -11.00 -61.05
CA SER A 728 -13.58 -11.53 -62.42
C SER A 728 -14.45 -10.76 -63.43
N ASP A 729 -15.35 -9.91 -62.93
CA ASP A 729 -16.21 -9.00 -63.70
C ASP A 729 -15.63 -7.58 -63.81
N ASP A 730 -14.50 -7.29 -63.16
CA ASP A 730 -13.83 -5.99 -63.20
C ASP A 730 -12.50 -6.03 -63.98
N ILE A 731 -12.16 -4.91 -64.63
CA ILE A 731 -10.95 -4.77 -65.45
C ILE A 731 -10.21 -3.53 -64.97
N VAL A 732 -9.04 -3.75 -64.38
CA VAL A 732 -8.20 -2.70 -63.79
C VAL A 732 -7.02 -2.36 -64.69
N GLU A 733 -6.64 -1.09 -64.68
CA GLU A 733 -5.51 -0.52 -65.41
C GLU A 733 -4.54 0.20 -64.46
N PRO A 734 -3.26 0.38 -64.84
CA PRO A 734 -2.32 1.15 -64.04
C PRO A 734 -2.83 2.56 -63.72
N GLY A 735 -2.80 2.89 -62.43
CA GLY A 735 -3.32 4.12 -61.83
C GLY A 735 -4.78 4.07 -61.39
N ASP A 736 -5.51 2.96 -61.57
CA ASP A 736 -6.81 2.77 -60.92
C ASP A 736 -6.66 2.64 -59.40
N VAL A 737 -7.53 3.31 -58.65
CA VAL A 737 -7.70 3.09 -57.20
C VAL A 737 -8.47 1.80 -56.99
N LEU A 738 -7.94 0.94 -56.13
CA LEU A 738 -8.58 -0.30 -55.71
C LEU A 738 -9.18 -0.19 -54.31
N VAL A 739 -10.32 -0.83 -54.13
CA VAL A 739 -10.98 -1.06 -52.85
C VAL A 739 -11.10 -2.58 -52.61
N VAL A 740 -11.18 -2.98 -51.36
CA VAL A 740 -11.49 -4.37 -50.99
C VAL A 740 -12.88 -4.73 -51.51
N ASP A 741 -13.01 -5.89 -52.17
CA ASP A 741 -14.34 -6.41 -52.48
C ASP A 741 -14.98 -6.98 -51.20
N MET A 742 -16.12 -6.43 -50.82
CA MET A 742 -16.86 -6.87 -49.63
C MET A 742 -17.69 -8.13 -49.88
N ASN A 743 -17.84 -8.55 -51.15
CA ASN A 743 -18.66 -9.69 -51.55
C ASN A 743 -17.85 -10.98 -51.74
N ASN A 744 -16.55 -10.86 -52.06
CA ASN A 744 -15.66 -11.98 -52.36
C ASN A 744 -14.41 -11.93 -51.47
N THR A 745 -14.05 -13.06 -50.87
CA THR A 745 -12.89 -13.14 -49.97
C THR A 745 -11.58 -13.03 -50.73
N ASP A 746 -10.66 -12.18 -50.25
CA ASP A 746 -9.31 -12.03 -50.80
C ASP A 746 -9.29 -11.51 -52.26
N THR A 747 -10.24 -10.64 -52.57
CA THR A 747 -10.45 -10.06 -53.91
C THR A 747 -10.59 -8.54 -53.81
N TYR A 748 -10.14 -7.85 -54.84
CA TYR A 748 -10.19 -6.39 -54.95
C TYR A 748 -10.91 -5.97 -56.22
N ARG A 749 -11.45 -4.74 -56.22
CA ARG A 749 -12.13 -4.13 -57.37
C ARG A 749 -11.76 -2.66 -57.45
N ARG A 750 -12.03 -2.00 -58.57
CA ARG A 750 -11.93 -0.54 -58.65
C ARG A 750 -12.84 0.12 -57.63
N SER A 751 -12.42 1.28 -57.14
CA SER A 751 -13.35 2.22 -56.54
C SER A 751 -14.52 2.48 -57.51
N SER A 752 -15.68 2.78 -56.94
CA SER A 752 -16.96 2.88 -57.64
C SER A 752 -17.80 4.07 -57.18
N ALA A 753 -17.51 4.60 -56.00
CA ALA A 753 -18.14 5.76 -55.42
C ALA A 753 -17.10 6.69 -54.78
N SER A 754 -17.51 7.95 -54.59
CA SER A 754 -16.74 8.91 -53.82
C SER A 754 -16.67 8.49 -52.35
N ASN A 755 -15.55 8.81 -51.69
CA ASN A 755 -15.38 8.67 -50.25
C ASN A 755 -15.53 7.22 -49.70
N GLU A 756 -15.19 6.18 -50.47
CA GLU A 756 -15.25 4.79 -49.98
C GLU A 756 -14.25 4.54 -48.83
N GLN A 757 -14.66 3.76 -47.82
CA GLN A 757 -13.84 3.48 -46.63
C GLN A 757 -12.74 2.42 -46.88
N ALA A 758 -13.03 1.44 -47.75
CA ALA A 758 -12.25 0.22 -47.93
C ALA A 758 -11.12 0.36 -48.97
N VAL A 759 -10.45 1.52 -49.03
CA VAL A 759 -9.34 1.77 -49.97
C VAL A 759 -8.17 0.86 -49.66
N ALA A 760 -7.75 0.08 -50.65
CA ALA A 760 -6.70 -0.92 -50.54
C ALA A 760 -5.35 -0.42 -51.11
N GLY A 761 -5.38 0.31 -52.22
CA GLY A 761 -4.17 0.80 -52.88
C GLY A 761 -4.43 1.32 -54.29
N VAL A 762 -3.39 1.40 -55.11
CA VAL A 762 -3.44 1.90 -56.50
C VAL A 762 -2.71 0.92 -57.41
N VAL A 763 -3.25 0.59 -58.58
CA VAL A 763 -2.54 -0.29 -59.53
C VAL A 763 -1.25 0.37 -60.00
N SER A 764 -0.10 -0.26 -59.73
CA SER A 764 1.21 0.28 -60.06
C SER A 764 1.53 0.17 -61.56
N THR A 765 2.27 1.14 -62.07
CA THR A 765 2.92 1.05 -63.40
C THR A 765 4.31 0.43 -63.35
N ASN A 766 5.03 0.57 -62.23
CA ASN A 766 6.45 0.21 -62.14
C ASN A 766 6.90 -0.03 -60.68
N PRO A 767 6.40 -1.09 -60.04
CA PRO A 767 6.74 -1.44 -58.66
C PRO A 767 8.23 -1.79 -58.54
N THR A 768 8.88 -1.30 -57.48
CA THR A 768 10.28 -1.63 -57.17
C THR A 768 10.41 -2.91 -56.35
N ILE A 769 9.36 -3.24 -55.58
CA ILE A 769 9.22 -4.54 -54.92
C ILE A 769 7.79 -5.01 -55.17
N VAL A 770 7.64 -6.25 -55.66
CA VAL A 770 6.35 -6.94 -55.70
C VAL A 770 6.40 -8.10 -54.73
N VAL A 771 5.48 -8.12 -53.77
CA VAL A 771 5.24 -9.27 -52.88
C VAL A 771 3.94 -9.98 -53.26
N GLY A 772 3.69 -11.15 -52.68
CA GLY A 772 2.51 -11.95 -52.98
C GLY A 772 2.54 -12.65 -54.34
N ASN A 773 1.61 -13.58 -54.54
CA ASN A 773 1.36 -14.25 -55.80
C ASN A 773 -0.14 -14.44 -55.92
N GLY A 774 -0.75 -13.85 -56.95
CA GLY A 774 -2.19 -13.97 -57.19
C GLY A 774 -2.60 -15.42 -57.44
N LYS A 775 -3.81 -15.76 -57.03
CA LYS A 775 -4.35 -17.13 -57.00
C LYS A 775 -5.22 -17.43 -58.21
N THR A 776 -5.62 -16.41 -58.96
CA THR A 776 -6.48 -16.46 -60.15
C THR A 776 -5.74 -15.99 -61.41
N GLU A 777 -6.41 -16.04 -62.56
CA GLU A 777 -5.90 -15.41 -63.81
C GLU A 777 -6.14 -13.89 -63.84
N TYR A 778 -7.03 -13.38 -63.01
CA TYR A 778 -7.39 -11.96 -62.91
C TYR A 778 -6.57 -11.30 -61.81
N THR A 779 -5.33 -10.88 -62.11
CA THR A 779 -4.44 -10.28 -61.10
C THR A 779 -3.97 -8.89 -61.49
N ALA A 780 -3.72 -8.05 -60.49
CA ALA A 780 -3.07 -6.76 -60.65
C ALA A 780 -1.96 -6.57 -59.62
N VAL A 781 -1.03 -5.67 -59.92
CA VAL A 781 0.03 -5.31 -58.97
C VAL A 781 -0.38 -4.00 -58.30
N MET A 782 -0.85 -4.10 -57.06
CA MET A 782 -1.39 -3.00 -56.28
C MET A 782 -0.31 -2.41 -55.39
N ALA A 783 0.10 -1.17 -55.65
CA ALA A 783 0.93 -0.40 -54.76
C ALA A 783 0.20 -0.14 -53.43
N MET A 784 0.85 -0.51 -52.33
CA MET A 784 0.36 -0.27 -50.97
C MET A 784 1.03 0.96 -50.35
N VAL A 785 2.30 1.22 -50.72
CA VAL A 785 3.09 2.37 -50.27
C VAL A 785 4.07 2.78 -51.37
N GLY A 786 4.21 4.08 -51.62
CA GLY A 786 5.22 4.61 -52.55
C GLY A 786 4.66 5.59 -53.57
N ARG A 787 5.45 5.92 -54.59
CA ARG A 787 5.12 6.97 -55.57
C ARG A 787 4.57 6.36 -56.85
N VAL A 788 3.30 6.62 -57.15
CA VAL A 788 2.56 5.93 -58.21
C VAL A 788 1.79 6.95 -59.09
N PRO A 789 1.74 6.76 -60.42
CA PRO A 789 0.82 7.50 -61.28
C PRO A 789 -0.64 7.14 -60.96
N LEU A 790 -1.36 8.04 -60.31
CA LEU A 790 -2.74 7.87 -59.85
C LEU A 790 -3.71 8.60 -60.78
N LYS A 791 -4.78 7.91 -61.22
CA LYS A 791 -5.91 8.53 -61.93
C LYS A 791 -6.67 9.47 -61.01
N VAL A 792 -6.87 10.72 -61.42
CA VAL A 792 -7.55 11.75 -60.62
C VAL A 792 -8.60 12.54 -61.40
N SER A 793 -9.63 12.99 -60.69
CA SER A 793 -10.60 14.00 -61.13
C SER A 793 -10.53 15.25 -60.23
N ASP A 794 -10.94 16.39 -60.77
CA ASP A 794 -11.05 17.67 -60.04
C ASP A 794 -12.49 17.99 -59.58
N GLU A 795 -13.32 16.96 -59.40
CA GLU A 795 -14.73 17.12 -58.97
C GLU A 795 -14.87 17.73 -57.56
N ASN A 796 -13.88 17.51 -56.68
CA ASN A 796 -13.72 18.23 -55.41
C ASN A 796 -12.86 19.51 -55.52
N GLY A 797 -12.71 20.04 -56.73
CA GLY A 797 -11.90 21.21 -57.07
C GLY A 797 -10.46 20.86 -57.42
N GLN A 798 -9.73 21.86 -57.93
CA GLN A 798 -8.33 21.78 -58.32
C GLN A 798 -7.46 21.09 -57.24
N ILE A 799 -6.62 20.16 -57.68
CA ILE A 799 -5.63 19.45 -56.85
C ILE A 799 -4.33 20.25 -56.87
N ALA A 800 -3.77 20.50 -55.69
CA ALA A 800 -2.45 21.06 -55.46
C ALA A 800 -1.50 19.98 -54.88
N ARG A 801 -0.19 20.23 -54.97
CA ARG A 801 0.81 19.38 -54.31
C ARG A 801 0.61 19.43 -52.79
N GLY A 802 0.54 18.26 -52.15
CA GLY A 802 0.27 18.12 -50.72
C GLY A 802 -1.19 17.88 -50.36
N ASP A 803 -2.13 17.98 -51.30
CA ASP A 803 -3.54 17.66 -51.05
C ASP A 803 -3.73 16.17 -50.75
N LEU A 804 -4.55 15.86 -49.75
CA LEU A 804 -5.02 14.50 -49.49
C LEU A 804 -5.98 14.06 -50.60
N LEU A 805 -5.87 12.80 -51.01
CA LEU A 805 -6.67 12.21 -52.07
C LEU A 805 -7.53 11.06 -51.52
N VAL A 806 -8.80 11.06 -51.88
CA VAL A 806 -9.84 10.06 -51.54
C VAL A 806 -10.47 9.52 -52.82
N THR A 807 -11.26 8.44 -52.78
CA THR A 807 -11.91 7.94 -54.01
C THR A 807 -12.88 8.98 -54.58
N ALA A 808 -12.94 9.06 -55.91
CA ALA A 808 -13.88 9.89 -56.66
C ALA A 808 -15.16 9.11 -56.99
N SER A 809 -16.22 9.83 -57.37
CA SER A 809 -17.45 9.26 -57.94
C SER A 809 -17.22 8.51 -59.27
N SER A 810 -16.08 8.75 -59.91
CA SER A 810 -15.65 8.08 -61.13
C SER A 810 -14.85 6.82 -60.81
N SER A 811 -15.30 5.67 -61.31
CA SER A 811 -14.69 4.38 -60.98
C SER A 811 -13.19 4.31 -61.32
N GLY A 812 -12.38 3.90 -60.34
CA GLY A 812 -10.92 3.85 -60.42
C GLY A 812 -10.20 5.20 -60.23
N TYR A 813 -10.91 6.32 -60.06
CA TYR A 813 -10.29 7.64 -59.86
C TYR A 813 -10.24 8.03 -58.37
N ALA A 814 -9.27 8.89 -58.04
CA ALA A 814 -9.24 9.66 -56.81
C ALA A 814 -9.59 11.15 -57.06
N MET A 815 -9.91 11.88 -56.01
CA MET A 815 -10.14 13.33 -56.03
C MET A 815 -9.56 13.95 -54.77
N LYS A 816 -9.45 15.29 -54.73
CA LYS A 816 -9.09 16.01 -53.51
C LYS A 816 -10.09 15.71 -52.37
N TYR A 817 -9.57 15.51 -51.17
CA TYR A 817 -10.39 15.52 -49.96
C TYR A 817 -10.82 16.95 -49.61
N ASP A 818 -12.12 17.23 -49.64
CA ASP A 818 -12.71 18.46 -49.14
C ASP A 818 -13.63 18.12 -47.95
N PRO A 819 -13.17 18.30 -46.69
CA PRO A 819 -13.97 17.94 -45.53
C PRO A 819 -15.26 18.77 -45.40
N LYS A 820 -15.41 19.90 -46.11
CA LYS A 820 -16.67 20.68 -46.12
C LYS A 820 -17.76 20.08 -46.99
N LYS A 821 -17.40 19.14 -47.87
CA LYS A 821 -18.31 18.42 -48.77
C LYS A 821 -18.62 17.00 -48.30
N ASP A 822 -18.01 16.56 -47.19
CA ASP A 822 -18.33 15.29 -46.53
C ASP A 822 -19.36 15.52 -45.42
N SER A 823 -20.62 15.16 -45.71
CA SER A 823 -21.78 15.37 -44.83
C SER A 823 -22.03 14.26 -43.82
N ASP A 824 -21.37 13.10 -43.97
CA ASP A 824 -21.93 11.84 -43.47
C ASP A 824 -21.27 11.35 -42.16
N ASN A 825 -20.28 12.08 -41.63
CA ASN A 825 -19.54 11.75 -40.40
C ASN A 825 -18.93 10.32 -40.41
N LYS A 826 -18.62 9.83 -41.62
CA LYS A 826 -18.05 8.50 -41.89
C LYS A 826 -16.53 8.54 -41.87
N MET A 827 -15.89 7.40 -41.65
CA MET A 827 -14.46 7.25 -41.94
C MET A 827 -14.26 7.01 -43.42
N ILE A 828 -13.50 7.88 -44.07
CA ILE A 828 -13.19 7.83 -45.50
C ILE A 828 -11.79 7.27 -45.70
N GLY A 829 -11.64 6.36 -46.66
CA GLY A 829 -10.34 5.83 -47.07
C GLY A 829 -9.53 6.89 -47.82
N VAL A 830 -8.36 7.22 -47.28
CA VAL A 830 -7.34 8.00 -47.97
C VAL A 830 -6.63 7.09 -48.96
N VAL A 831 -6.48 7.54 -50.21
CA VAL A 831 -5.67 6.89 -51.24
C VAL A 831 -4.20 7.30 -51.09
N GLY A 832 -3.97 8.59 -50.83
CA GLY A 832 -2.62 9.12 -50.66
C GLY A 832 -2.56 10.64 -50.64
N VAL A 833 -1.40 11.18 -51.04
CA VAL A 833 -1.12 12.62 -51.13
C VAL A 833 -0.67 12.96 -52.56
N ALA A 834 -1.23 14.03 -53.14
CA ALA A 834 -0.84 14.52 -54.45
C ALA A 834 0.61 15.02 -54.48
N LEU A 835 1.42 14.52 -55.41
CA LEU A 835 2.79 15.01 -55.67
C LEU A 835 2.88 15.92 -56.90
N ASP A 836 1.85 15.95 -57.75
CA ASP A 836 1.68 16.92 -58.84
C ASP A 836 0.32 17.64 -58.76
N PRO A 837 0.23 18.90 -59.20
CA PRO A 837 -1.04 19.62 -59.28
C PRO A 837 -1.88 19.17 -60.49
N PHE A 838 -3.21 19.26 -60.40
CA PHE A 838 -4.12 18.93 -61.50
C PHE A 838 -5.37 19.83 -61.53
N ASN A 839 -5.73 20.26 -62.74
CA ASN A 839 -6.88 21.12 -63.04
C ASN A 839 -7.28 20.88 -64.50
N GLY A 840 -8.14 19.89 -64.76
CA GLY A 840 -8.30 19.32 -66.10
C GLY A 840 -9.36 18.23 -66.25
N GLY A 841 -10.37 18.15 -65.38
CA GLY A 841 -11.47 17.19 -65.44
C GLY A 841 -11.08 15.78 -64.98
N LYS A 842 -10.29 15.08 -65.79
CA LYS A 842 -9.76 13.73 -65.51
C LYS A 842 -8.36 13.55 -66.11
N GLY A 843 -7.44 12.96 -65.34
CA GLY A 843 -6.06 12.75 -65.78
C GLY A 843 -5.30 11.78 -64.87
N LYS A 844 -3.96 11.79 -64.97
CA LYS A 844 -3.07 11.10 -64.04
C LYS A 844 -2.08 12.09 -63.44
N ILE A 845 -1.81 11.97 -62.14
CA ILE A 845 -0.74 12.69 -61.44
C ILE A 845 0.19 11.71 -60.75
N MET A 846 1.41 12.12 -60.41
CA MET A 846 2.17 11.38 -59.41
C MET A 846 1.53 11.62 -58.03
N ALA A 847 1.32 10.54 -57.27
CA ALA A 847 0.85 10.60 -55.89
C ALA A 847 1.71 9.70 -54.99
N LEU A 848 1.84 10.07 -53.72
CA LEU A 848 2.38 9.20 -52.68
C LEU A 848 1.23 8.38 -52.12
N VAL A 849 1.16 7.10 -52.48
CA VAL A 849 0.20 6.15 -51.90
C VAL A 849 0.49 6.03 -50.41
N ARG A 850 -0.53 6.34 -49.62
CA ARG A 850 -0.53 6.27 -48.16
C ARG A 850 -1.97 6.00 -47.74
N THR A 851 -2.31 4.73 -47.60
CA THR A 851 -3.63 4.32 -47.12
C THR A 851 -3.79 4.65 -45.64
N GLY A 852 -5.04 4.89 -45.25
CA GLY A 852 -5.43 5.31 -43.90
C GLY A 852 -6.83 5.89 -43.92
N TRP A 853 -7.27 6.44 -42.79
CA TRP A 853 -8.61 7.05 -42.68
C TRP A 853 -8.53 8.52 -42.30
N VAL A 854 -9.33 9.33 -42.97
CA VAL A 854 -9.78 10.63 -42.46
C VAL A 854 -11.23 10.49 -42.02
N ASN A 855 -11.56 11.17 -40.94
CA ASN A 855 -12.94 11.36 -40.51
C ASN A 855 -13.24 12.86 -40.66
N SER A 856 -14.35 13.25 -41.28
CA SER A 856 -14.78 14.66 -41.33
C SER A 856 -15.33 15.11 -39.98
N ARG A 857 -14.42 15.15 -39.01
CA ARG A 857 -14.55 15.87 -37.77
C ARG A 857 -14.34 17.36 -38.05
N TYR A 858 -15.25 17.99 -38.79
CA TYR A 858 -15.46 19.45 -38.71
C TYR A 858 -16.13 19.81 -37.37
N GLU A 859 -15.63 19.21 -36.29
CA GLU A 859 -16.16 19.43 -34.96
C GLU A 859 -15.69 20.77 -34.45
N THR A 860 -16.65 21.67 -34.28
CA THR A 860 -16.49 22.74 -33.29
C THR A 860 -16.29 22.08 -31.91
N ILE A 861 -15.72 22.83 -30.95
CA ILE A 861 -15.54 22.36 -29.56
C ILE A 861 -16.84 21.79 -28.97
N THR A 862 -18.00 22.28 -29.44
CA THR A 862 -19.34 21.79 -29.10
C THR A 862 -19.57 20.31 -29.41
N SER A 863 -19.26 19.83 -30.63
CA SER A 863 -19.57 18.42 -30.98
C SER A 863 -18.49 17.43 -30.52
N ILE A 864 -17.24 17.87 -30.31
CA ILE A 864 -16.25 17.11 -29.52
C ILE A 864 -16.84 16.80 -28.15
N LYS A 865 -17.43 17.82 -27.50
CA LYS A 865 -18.04 17.70 -26.17
C LYS A 865 -19.20 16.71 -26.17
N GLU A 866 -20.15 16.84 -27.10
CA GLU A 866 -21.32 15.94 -27.21
C GLU A 866 -20.89 14.48 -27.41
N ASN A 867 -19.92 14.21 -28.29
CA ASN A 867 -19.41 12.85 -28.51
C ASN A 867 -18.66 12.28 -27.29
N LEU A 868 -17.94 13.12 -26.53
CA LEU A 868 -17.36 12.74 -25.24
C LEU A 868 -18.44 12.41 -24.20
N GLN A 869 -19.54 13.16 -24.15
CA GLN A 869 -20.66 12.87 -23.26
C GLN A 869 -21.34 11.54 -23.60
N GLN A 870 -21.51 11.25 -24.88
CA GLN A 870 -22.12 10.00 -25.35
C GLN A 870 -21.24 8.77 -25.07
N LEU A 871 -19.93 8.87 -25.32
CA LEU A 871 -18.95 7.81 -25.04
C LEU A 871 -18.76 7.57 -23.54
N ALA A 872 -18.75 8.65 -22.75
CA ALA A 872 -18.66 8.52 -21.30
C ALA A 872 -19.93 7.84 -20.75
N THR A 873 -21.12 8.23 -21.23
CA THR A 873 -22.40 7.63 -20.80
C THR A 873 -22.47 6.12 -21.08
N SER A 874 -21.95 5.65 -22.23
CA SER A 874 -21.90 4.20 -22.53
C SER A 874 -20.85 3.43 -21.72
N GLN A 875 -19.90 4.12 -21.07
CA GLN A 875 -18.94 3.58 -20.11
C GLN A 875 -19.40 3.77 -18.64
N GLY A 876 -20.63 4.26 -18.40
CA GLY A 876 -21.16 4.53 -17.06
C GLY A 876 -20.68 5.85 -16.42
N ILE A 877 -19.99 6.71 -17.17
CA ILE A 877 -19.43 7.98 -16.73
C ILE A 877 -20.30 9.12 -17.26
N VAL A 878 -21.16 9.70 -16.42
CA VAL A 878 -22.07 10.78 -16.87
C VAL A 878 -21.34 12.13 -16.92
N LEU A 879 -21.01 12.59 -18.13
CA LEU A 879 -20.54 13.95 -18.35
C LEU A 879 -21.72 14.87 -18.69
N GLY A 880 -22.02 15.81 -17.79
CA GLY A 880 -22.65 17.10 -18.12
C GLY A 880 -24.14 17.14 -18.49
N ALA A 881 -25.04 16.86 -17.54
CA ALA A 881 -26.17 17.77 -17.23
C ALA A 881 -26.98 17.33 -15.99
N THR A 882 -26.76 18.03 -14.89
CA THR A 882 -27.79 18.39 -13.88
C THR A 882 -28.71 17.29 -13.33
N SER A 883 -28.16 16.43 -12.48
CA SER A 883 -28.78 16.14 -11.17
C SER A 883 -27.69 16.20 -10.10
N THR A 884 -27.92 17.07 -9.13
CA THR A 884 -26.96 17.70 -8.21
C THR A 884 -26.15 16.74 -7.32
N THR A 885 -24.81 16.78 -7.42
CA THR A 885 -23.86 16.46 -6.30
C THR A 885 -22.44 17.04 -6.45
N ASN A 886 -22.05 17.62 -7.59
CA ASN A 886 -20.68 18.15 -7.80
C ASN A 886 -20.64 19.67 -8.10
N LEU A 887 -19.56 20.31 -7.64
CA LEU A 887 -19.27 21.74 -7.84
C LEU A 887 -19.24 22.10 -9.33
N ASN A 888 -19.89 23.21 -9.68
CA ASN A 888 -19.82 23.79 -11.02
C ASN A 888 -18.84 24.97 -10.97
N VAL A 889 -17.57 24.70 -11.27
CA VAL A 889 -16.46 25.65 -11.05
C VAL A 889 -16.16 26.44 -12.32
N VAL A 890 -16.25 27.76 -12.23
CA VAL A 890 -15.89 28.67 -13.33
C VAL A 890 -14.53 29.30 -13.04
N SER A 891 -13.54 29.07 -13.90
CA SER A 891 -12.31 29.87 -13.87
C SER A 891 -12.62 31.29 -14.34
N ASN A 892 -12.37 32.30 -13.51
CA ASN A 892 -12.34 33.67 -14.00
C ASN A 892 -11.03 33.96 -14.77
N ASN A 893 -10.92 35.15 -15.37
CA ASN A 893 -9.76 35.55 -16.17
C ASN A 893 -8.44 35.67 -15.37
N ASN A 894 -8.50 35.53 -14.04
CA ASN A 894 -7.35 35.58 -13.14
C ASN A 894 -6.97 34.18 -12.60
N GLY A 895 -7.54 33.11 -13.16
CA GLY A 895 -7.29 31.72 -12.73
C GLY A 895 -7.96 31.31 -11.42
N GLN A 896 -8.88 32.11 -10.89
CA GLN A 896 -9.60 31.80 -9.65
C GLN A 896 -10.83 30.95 -9.94
N LEU A 897 -11.02 29.90 -9.12
CA LEU A 897 -12.13 28.97 -9.18
C LEU A 897 -13.37 29.52 -8.45
N ALA A 898 -14.38 29.96 -9.20
CA ALA A 898 -15.60 30.56 -8.65
C ALA A 898 -16.83 29.65 -8.81
N TYR A 899 -17.51 29.33 -7.69
CA TYR A 899 -18.84 28.71 -7.66
C TYR A 899 -19.90 29.80 -7.54
N THR A 900 -20.88 29.84 -8.46
CA THR A 900 -21.85 30.94 -8.56
C THR A 900 -23.26 30.59 -8.05
N GLY A 901 -23.52 29.34 -7.66
CA GLY A 901 -24.87 28.82 -7.45
C GLY A 901 -25.12 28.14 -6.10
N GLY A 902 -25.06 28.90 -4.99
CA GLY A 902 -25.43 28.42 -3.65
C GLY A 902 -24.26 28.02 -2.77
N ASP A 903 -24.54 27.24 -1.72
CA ASP A 903 -23.55 26.82 -0.72
C ASP A 903 -22.73 25.61 -1.16
N LEU A 904 -21.45 25.60 -0.78
CA LEU A 904 -20.50 24.54 -1.07
C LEU A 904 -20.69 23.37 -0.08
N ASN A 905 -21.56 22.41 -0.40
CA ASN A 905 -21.73 21.20 0.41
C ASN A 905 -20.72 20.11 0.01
N LEU A 906 -19.75 19.83 0.89
CA LEU A 906 -18.69 18.83 0.69
C LEU A 906 -19.09 17.39 1.07
N GLN A 907 -20.29 17.19 1.63
CA GLN A 907 -20.80 15.88 2.10
C GLN A 907 -19.83 15.12 3.04
N GLY A 908 -19.06 15.85 3.85
CA GLY A 908 -18.09 15.30 4.80
C GLY A 908 -16.69 15.02 4.25
N ASN A 909 -16.44 15.27 2.95
CA ASN A 909 -15.12 15.07 2.34
C ASN A 909 -14.15 16.22 2.64
N THR A 910 -12.86 15.91 2.68
CA THR A 910 -11.78 16.88 2.94
C THR A 910 -11.32 17.60 1.65
N LEU A 911 -10.99 18.89 1.77
CA LEU A 911 -10.30 19.67 0.74
C LEU A 911 -8.79 19.58 0.98
N LEU A 912 -8.03 19.18 -0.03
CA LEU A 912 -6.56 19.05 0.00
C LEU A 912 -5.90 19.93 -1.07
N ASN A 913 -4.64 20.33 -0.86
CA ASN A 913 -3.84 21.14 -1.78
C ASN A 913 -4.49 22.50 -2.17
N VAL A 914 -5.09 23.18 -1.19
CA VAL A 914 -5.76 24.47 -1.38
C VAL A 914 -4.77 25.63 -1.18
N ALA A 915 -4.48 26.39 -2.25
CA ALA A 915 -3.60 27.56 -2.19
C ALA A 915 -4.26 28.80 -1.55
N SER A 916 -5.59 28.93 -1.66
CA SER A 916 -6.39 29.87 -0.85
C SER A 916 -7.89 29.58 -0.98
N ILE A 917 -8.68 29.97 0.03
CA ILE A 917 -10.14 29.99 -0.03
C ILE A 917 -10.60 31.44 0.01
N VAL A 918 -11.15 31.96 -1.08
CA VAL A 918 -11.50 33.38 -1.19
C VAL A 918 -13.00 33.59 -1.15
N GLY A 919 -13.46 34.47 -0.26
CA GLY A 919 -14.85 34.88 -0.14
C GLY A 919 -15.36 35.64 -1.36
N LYS A 920 -16.65 35.49 -1.65
CA LYS A 920 -17.35 36.23 -2.72
C LYS A 920 -17.06 37.73 -2.60
N ASN A 921 -16.61 38.34 -3.70
CA ASN A 921 -16.14 39.73 -3.80
C ASN A 921 -14.78 40.04 -3.14
N ASN A 922 -13.90 39.05 -2.92
CA ASN A 922 -12.54 39.23 -2.37
C ASN A 922 -12.49 39.85 -0.95
N ARG A 923 -13.63 39.94 -0.24
CA ARG A 923 -13.75 40.62 1.07
C ARG A 923 -13.15 39.86 2.24
N TRP A 924 -12.88 38.57 2.06
CA TRP A 924 -12.09 37.76 2.97
C TRP A 924 -11.38 36.65 2.19
N LEU A 925 -10.28 36.11 2.73
CA LEU A 925 -9.65 34.89 2.23
C LEU A 925 -8.93 34.12 3.34
N ILE A 926 -8.77 32.82 3.15
CA ILE A 926 -7.80 31.97 3.86
C ILE A 926 -6.60 31.79 2.91
N ASP A 927 -5.39 32.11 3.35
CA ASP A 927 -4.16 31.98 2.54
C ASP A 927 -3.57 30.55 2.59
N GLU A 928 -2.49 30.31 1.83
CA GLU A 928 -1.79 29.02 1.77
C GLU A 928 -1.14 28.59 3.11
N PHE A 929 -1.02 29.52 4.06
CA PHE A 929 -0.51 29.29 5.42
C PHE A 929 -1.65 29.12 6.44
N GLY A 930 -2.91 29.20 6.02
CA GLY A 930 -4.10 29.02 6.86
C GLY A 930 -4.57 30.29 7.59
N HIS A 931 -4.03 31.47 7.30
CA HIS A 931 -4.48 32.72 7.95
C HIS A 931 -5.80 33.21 7.35
N PHE A 932 -6.76 33.56 8.22
CA PHE A 932 -7.97 34.26 7.82
C PHE A 932 -7.72 35.77 7.72
N ILE A 933 -7.84 36.31 6.52
CA ILE A 933 -7.65 37.72 6.17
C ILE A 933 -9.00 38.31 5.77
N THR A 934 -9.32 39.51 6.24
CA THR A 934 -10.50 40.28 5.80
C THR A 934 -10.06 41.58 5.12
N LYS A 935 -10.71 41.98 4.03
CA LYS A 935 -10.42 43.23 3.30
C LYS A 935 -11.50 44.27 3.62
N LEU A 936 -11.10 45.39 4.21
CA LEU A 936 -11.97 46.51 4.55
C LEU A 936 -11.77 47.65 3.57
N ASN A 937 -12.87 48.26 3.11
CA ASN A 937 -12.81 49.33 2.11
C ASN A 937 -12.63 50.66 2.85
N THR A 938 -11.66 51.46 2.43
CA THR A 938 -11.36 52.79 3.01
C THR A 938 -11.33 53.84 1.91
N SER A 939 -11.34 55.14 2.24
CA SER A 939 -11.21 56.19 1.21
C SER A 939 -9.90 56.14 0.41
N GLN A 940 -8.90 55.37 0.86
CA GLN A 940 -7.61 55.17 0.21
C GLN A 940 -7.48 53.80 -0.51
N GLY A 941 -8.55 53.00 -0.54
CA GLY A 941 -8.57 51.65 -1.11
C GLY A 941 -8.85 50.55 -0.07
N ASP A 942 -8.77 49.29 -0.50
CA ASP A 942 -8.94 48.13 0.39
C ASP A 942 -7.70 47.91 1.29
N LYS A 943 -7.94 47.67 2.58
CA LYS A 943 -6.94 47.40 3.62
C LYS A 943 -7.10 45.98 4.15
N ASP A 944 -6.03 45.20 4.09
CA ASP A 944 -6.00 43.81 4.54
C ASP A 944 -5.81 43.73 6.06
N MET A 945 -6.68 42.96 6.72
CA MET A 945 -6.71 42.76 8.17
C MET A 945 -6.63 41.26 8.47
N TYR A 946 -5.48 40.82 8.97
CA TYR A 946 -5.22 39.46 9.43
C TYR A 946 -5.83 39.29 10.83
N ALA A 947 -6.68 38.29 11.04
CA ALA A 947 -7.45 38.18 12.29
C ALA A 947 -7.60 36.75 12.81
N ILE A 948 -7.29 36.57 14.11
CA ILE A 948 -8.07 35.68 14.97
C ILE A 948 -9.34 36.47 15.32
N GLN A 949 -10.45 36.21 14.62
CA GLN A 949 -11.59 37.12 14.65
C GLN A 949 -12.35 37.03 15.99
N SER A 950 -12.34 38.14 16.75
CA SER A 950 -13.18 38.30 17.94
C SER A 950 -14.63 38.61 17.53
N PRO A 951 -15.66 37.98 18.13
CA PRO A 951 -17.06 38.06 17.68
C PRO A 951 -17.77 39.41 17.97
N ILE A 952 -17.05 40.47 18.37
CA ILE A 952 -17.62 41.73 18.90
C ILE A 952 -17.22 43.01 18.11
N SER A 953 -16.75 42.86 16.87
CA SER A 953 -16.45 43.99 15.95
C SER A 953 -15.46 45.04 16.50
N GLU A 954 -14.48 44.60 17.30
CA GLU A 954 -13.38 45.44 17.79
C GLU A 954 -12.10 45.23 16.96
N PHE A 955 -11.38 46.32 16.70
CA PHE A 955 -10.03 46.35 16.10
C PHE A 955 -9.00 46.85 17.10
N VAL A 956 -7.74 46.49 16.91
CA VAL A 956 -6.62 46.95 17.74
C VAL A 956 -5.56 47.63 16.87
N PHE A 957 -5.12 48.81 17.28
CA PHE A 957 -3.96 49.53 16.72
C PHE A 957 -2.90 49.67 17.81
N SER A 958 -1.61 49.53 17.49
CA SER A 958 -0.54 49.72 18.47
C SER A 958 0.75 50.23 17.82
N SER A 959 1.47 51.10 18.52
CA SER A 959 2.79 51.62 18.10
C SER A 959 3.55 52.23 19.29
N SER A 960 4.76 52.72 19.04
CA SER A 960 5.61 53.42 20.02
C SER A 960 5.65 54.92 19.74
N SER A 961 5.83 55.74 20.77
CA SER A 961 5.93 57.20 20.68
C SER A 961 6.73 57.78 21.85
N GLN A 962 6.92 59.10 21.88
CA GLN A 962 7.74 59.78 22.89
C GLN A 962 7.11 61.11 23.29
N LEU A 963 7.15 61.44 24.58
CA LEU A 963 6.84 62.78 25.08
C LEU A 963 7.85 63.80 24.54
N ILE A 964 7.39 65.02 24.28
CA ILE A 964 8.22 66.18 23.97
C ILE A 964 7.84 67.27 24.95
N ALA A 965 8.74 67.55 25.91
CA ALA A 965 8.50 68.46 27.04
C ALA A 965 7.21 68.13 27.83
N GLY A 966 6.94 66.84 28.06
CA GLY A 966 5.82 66.36 28.88
C GLY A 966 4.52 66.07 28.13
N GLU A 967 4.46 66.28 26.80
CA GLU A 967 3.26 66.04 25.98
C GLU A 967 3.59 65.29 24.67
N ALA A 968 2.69 64.41 24.22
CA ALA A 968 2.75 63.76 22.92
C ALA A 968 1.35 63.72 22.28
N ILE A 969 1.27 63.97 20.97
CA ILE A 969 0.03 63.90 20.19
C ILE A 969 0.16 62.78 19.17
N ILE A 970 -0.73 61.79 19.25
CA ILE A 970 -0.77 60.61 18.39
C ILE A 970 -1.93 60.75 17.43
N SER A 971 -1.64 60.97 16.15
CA SER A 971 -2.68 61.13 15.11
C SER A 971 -3.01 59.80 14.43
N PHE A 972 -4.29 59.54 14.22
CA PHE A 972 -4.78 58.45 13.37
C PHE A 972 -4.80 58.90 11.90
N ASP A 973 -4.28 58.06 11.01
CA ASP A 973 -4.37 58.31 9.56
C ASP A 973 -5.83 58.20 9.06
N GLN A 974 -6.15 58.84 7.93
CA GLN A 974 -7.52 58.90 7.40
C GLN A 974 -8.15 57.50 7.21
N SER A 975 -7.36 56.48 6.85
CA SER A 975 -7.88 55.11 6.69
C SER A 975 -8.31 54.47 8.02
N MET A 976 -7.71 54.88 9.14
CA MET A 976 -8.17 54.52 10.48
C MET A 976 -9.41 55.31 10.88
N GLN A 977 -9.45 56.62 10.60
CA GLN A 977 -10.60 57.49 10.94
C GLN A 977 -11.89 57.02 10.25
N ASP A 978 -11.80 56.59 8.99
CA ASP A 978 -12.94 56.15 8.19
C ASP A 978 -13.64 54.88 8.75
N ILE A 979 -12.90 54.01 9.45
CA ILE A 979 -13.39 52.69 9.90
C ILE A 979 -13.75 52.62 11.40
N ILE A 980 -13.40 53.64 12.19
CA ILE A 980 -13.67 53.70 13.64
C ILE A 980 -15.09 54.24 13.91
N ASP A 981 -15.88 53.50 14.69
CA ASP A 981 -17.13 54.04 15.25
C ASP A 981 -16.81 54.88 16.48
N PHE A 982 -16.92 56.21 16.32
CA PHE A 982 -16.69 57.16 17.40
C PHE A 982 -17.90 57.42 18.28
N ALA A 983 -19.08 56.88 17.96
CA ALA A 983 -20.17 56.80 18.93
C ALA A 983 -19.83 55.82 20.08
N GLN A 984 -18.81 54.98 19.91
CA GLN A 984 -18.31 54.02 20.90
C GLN A 984 -16.98 54.48 21.50
N PRO A 985 -16.74 54.27 22.80
CA PRO A 985 -15.54 54.77 23.47
C PRO A 985 -14.27 54.01 23.08
N LEU A 986 -13.28 54.72 22.54
CA LEU A 986 -11.91 54.22 22.35
C LEU A 986 -11.29 53.80 23.70
N LYS A 987 -10.76 52.58 23.78
CA LYS A 987 -9.94 52.11 24.93
C LYS A 987 -8.48 52.32 24.56
N ILE A 988 -7.70 52.97 25.42
CA ILE A 988 -6.29 53.29 25.13
C ILE A 988 -5.45 52.85 26.33
N ASN A 989 -4.52 51.92 26.09
CA ASN A 989 -3.51 51.50 27.05
C ASN A 989 -2.17 52.13 26.66
N ILE A 990 -1.39 52.55 27.66
CA ILE A 990 -0.06 53.14 27.46
C ILE A 990 0.91 52.53 28.47
N THR A 991 2.10 52.17 27.99
CA THR A 991 3.17 51.56 28.79
C THR A 991 4.46 52.36 28.56
N LEU A 992 5.05 52.95 29.61
CA LEU A 992 6.36 53.59 29.52
C LEU A 992 7.43 52.55 29.16
N THR A 993 8.26 52.83 28.15
CA THR A 993 9.31 51.93 27.65
C THR A 993 10.72 52.42 27.92
N SER A 994 10.97 53.73 27.98
CA SER A 994 12.25 54.27 28.47
C SER A 994 12.14 55.73 28.92
N GLY A 995 13.05 56.14 29.81
CA GLY A 995 13.02 57.46 30.47
C GLY A 995 12.12 57.49 31.71
N GLU A 996 12.48 58.34 32.67
CA GLU A 996 11.67 58.57 33.86
C GLU A 996 10.62 59.66 33.60
N ALA A 997 9.37 59.36 33.94
CA ALA A 997 8.24 60.28 33.92
C ALA A 997 7.43 60.11 35.22
N LYS A 998 6.81 61.18 35.73
CA LYS A 998 6.04 61.20 36.98
C LYS A 998 4.68 60.47 36.92
N GLY A 999 4.54 59.53 35.98
CA GLY A 999 3.26 58.99 35.54
C GLY A 999 2.68 59.79 34.37
N ILE A 1000 1.97 59.09 33.49
CA ILE A 1000 1.41 59.63 32.24
C ILE A 1000 -0.06 59.22 32.11
N PHE A 1001 -0.85 60.05 31.41
CA PHE A 1001 -2.27 59.80 31.17
C PHE A 1001 -2.70 60.31 29.78
N VAL A 1002 -3.79 59.74 29.25
CA VAL A 1002 -4.44 60.28 28.05
C VAL A 1002 -5.26 61.51 28.46
N SER A 1003 -4.86 62.70 27.99
CA SER A 1003 -5.59 63.93 28.29
C SER A 1003 -6.80 64.13 27.38
N GLU A 1004 -6.69 63.75 26.10
CA GLU A 1004 -7.73 63.91 25.09
C GLU A 1004 -7.72 62.73 24.11
N LYS A 1005 -8.88 62.38 23.54
CA LYS A 1005 -9.00 61.40 22.44
C LYS A 1005 -10.21 61.73 21.56
N ASN A 1006 -10.04 61.67 20.25
CA ASN A 1006 -11.10 61.92 19.26
C ASN A 1006 -10.88 61.07 17.98
N ILE A 1007 -11.69 61.25 16.94
CA ILE A 1007 -11.55 60.48 15.68
C ILE A 1007 -10.19 60.63 15.01
N HIS A 1008 -9.50 61.76 15.21
CA HIS A 1008 -8.23 62.06 14.58
C HIS A 1008 -7.03 61.56 15.40
N GLY A 1009 -7.22 60.99 16.60
CA GLY A 1009 -6.11 60.58 17.46
C GLY A 1009 -6.32 60.79 18.95
N PHE A 1010 -5.23 60.80 19.72
CA PHE A 1010 -5.24 61.06 21.16
C PHE A 1010 -3.95 61.74 21.64
N SER A 1011 -4.03 62.44 22.77
CA SER A 1011 -2.92 63.16 23.39
C SER A 1011 -2.56 62.57 24.74
N VAL A 1012 -1.26 62.47 25.03
CA VAL A 1012 -0.68 61.90 26.24
C VAL A 1012 0.08 62.99 26.98
N LYS A 1013 -0.17 63.14 28.28
CA LYS A 1013 0.48 64.13 29.14
C LYS A 1013 1.10 63.50 30.38
N GLU A 1014 2.19 64.09 30.84
CA GLU A 1014 2.81 63.78 32.12
C GLU A 1014 2.06 64.45 33.29
N LEU A 1015 2.02 63.77 34.44
CA LEU A 1015 1.45 64.31 35.68
C LEU A 1015 2.36 65.39 36.30
N ASP A 1016 1.79 66.17 37.22
CA ASP A 1016 2.47 67.23 37.99
C ASP A 1016 3.27 68.24 37.15
N SER A 1017 2.74 68.56 35.96
CA SER A 1017 3.40 69.42 34.95
C SER A 1017 4.85 68.98 34.66
N GLY A 1018 5.08 67.66 34.62
CA GLY A 1018 6.34 67.08 34.16
C GLY A 1018 6.65 67.50 32.72
N VAL A 1019 7.94 67.58 32.42
CA VAL A 1019 8.49 68.02 31.12
C VAL A 1019 9.45 66.99 30.54
N SER A 1020 9.26 65.71 30.88
CA SER A 1020 10.12 64.62 30.41
C SER A 1020 9.96 64.38 28.90
N ASN A 1021 10.95 63.66 28.34
CA ASN A 1021 10.89 63.13 26.99
C ASN A 1021 10.85 61.58 27.04
N ALA A 1022 10.06 61.00 27.95
CA ALA A 1022 9.98 59.55 28.09
C ALA A 1022 9.28 58.90 26.88
N SER A 1023 9.80 57.75 26.44
CA SER A 1023 9.17 56.92 25.40
C SER A 1023 8.13 55.99 26.00
N PHE A 1024 7.09 55.72 25.24
CA PHE A 1024 6.00 54.83 25.62
C PHE A 1024 5.46 54.07 24.41
N ASP A 1025 5.01 52.84 24.65
CA ASP A 1025 4.18 52.08 23.72
C ASP A 1025 2.71 52.35 24.03
N TRP A 1026 1.88 52.35 23.00
CA TRP A 1026 0.44 52.55 23.12
C TRP A 1026 -0.33 51.51 22.31
N MET A 1027 -1.53 51.19 22.80
CA MET A 1027 -2.47 50.29 22.16
C MET A 1027 -3.89 50.83 22.28
N VAL A 1028 -4.54 51.04 21.14
CA VAL A 1028 -5.92 51.52 21.00
C VAL A 1028 -6.82 50.37 20.58
N VAL A 1029 -7.90 50.13 21.32
CA VAL A 1029 -8.99 49.24 20.90
C VAL A 1029 -10.20 50.08 20.53
N ALA A 1030 -10.71 49.90 19.32
CA ALA A 1030 -11.79 50.67 18.72
C ALA A 1030 -12.86 49.75 18.12
N LYS A 1031 -14.13 50.16 18.09
CA LYS A 1031 -15.18 49.43 17.37
C LYS A 1031 -15.26 49.86 15.91
N ARG A 1032 -15.74 48.96 15.04
CA ARG A 1032 -15.95 49.24 13.62
C ARG A 1032 -17.19 50.12 13.41
N LYS A 1033 -17.07 51.10 12.51
CA LYS A 1033 -18.18 51.88 11.95
C LYS A 1033 -18.98 51.04 10.96
N ASP A 1034 -19.98 50.33 11.46
CA ASP A 1034 -20.90 49.56 10.63
C ASP A 1034 -21.80 50.50 9.82
N GLN A 1035 -21.74 50.43 8.48
CA GLN A 1035 -22.61 51.23 7.62
C GLN A 1035 -24.02 50.64 7.56
N THR A 1036 -25.02 51.46 7.90
CA THR A 1036 -26.42 51.17 7.63
C THR A 1036 -26.69 51.22 6.13
N VAL A 1037 -26.97 50.08 5.51
CA VAL A 1037 -27.44 49.98 4.13
C VAL A 1037 -28.95 50.25 4.11
N GLU A 1038 -29.40 51.26 3.38
CA GLU A 1038 -30.83 51.46 3.12
C GLU A 1038 -31.39 50.30 2.28
N MET A 1039 -32.52 49.74 2.69
CA MET A 1039 -33.22 48.71 1.90
C MET A 1039 -34.04 49.38 0.78
N PRO A 1040 -33.98 48.88 -0.46
CA PRO A 1040 -34.90 49.33 -1.51
C PRO A 1040 -36.33 48.86 -1.20
N ILE A 1041 -37.29 49.73 -1.48
CA ILE A 1041 -38.73 49.44 -1.33
C ILE A 1041 -39.13 48.38 -2.37
N VAL A 1042 -39.76 47.30 -1.91
CA VAL A 1042 -40.32 46.25 -2.79
C VAL A 1042 -41.77 46.61 -3.12
N GLU A 1043 -41.95 47.30 -4.24
CA GLU A 1043 -43.22 47.45 -4.92
C GLU A 1043 -43.04 46.97 -6.37
N ASN A 1044 -44.04 46.27 -6.93
CA ASN A 1044 -44.02 45.52 -8.20
C ASN A 1044 -43.24 44.19 -8.23
N LEU A 1045 -43.90 43.13 -7.73
CA LEU A 1045 -43.87 41.80 -8.36
C LEU A 1045 -45.25 41.12 -8.25
N ILE A 1046 -46.30 41.84 -8.68
CA ILE A 1046 -47.62 41.27 -9.00
C ILE A 1046 -47.90 41.55 -10.47
N GLN A 1047 -47.51 40.61 -11.34
CA GLN A 1047 -48.10 40.27 -12.65
C GLN A 1047 -47.11 39.39 -13.45
N GLU A 1048 -47.19 38.06 -13.27
CA GLU A 1048 -47.03 37.03 -14.31
C GLU A 1048 -46.97 35.59 -13.72
N VAL A 1049 -48.04 35.13 -13.05
CA VAL A 1049 -48.54 33.75 -13.19
C VAL A 1049 -50.06 33.77 -13.02
N LEU A 1050 -50.76 34.33 -14.00
CA LEU A 1050 -52.22 34.24 -14.09
C LEU A 1050 -52.66 34.32 -15.56
N ASN A 1051 -52.43 33.23 -16.29
CA ASN A 1051 -53.18 32.92 -17.51
C ASN A 1051 -53.15 31.42 -17.84
N THR A 1052 -54.33 30.92 -18.27
CA THR A 1052 -54.62 29.63 -18.93
C THR A 1052 -54.47 28.32 -18.13
N THR A 1053 -55.50 28.09 -17.31
CA THR A 1053 -56.20 26.82 -17.00
C THR A 1053 -56.49 25.94 -18.24
N THR A 1054 -56.82 24.64 -18.18
CA THR A 1054 -57.90 23.95 -17.42
C THR A 1054 -57.53 22.47 -17.12
N GLU A 1055 -58.24 21.63 -16.34
CA GLU A 1055 -59.46 21.64 -15.48
C GLU A 1055 -59.30 20.49 -14.42
N THR A 1056 -60.20 20.08 -13.51
CA THR A 1056 -61.66 20.31 -13.28
C THR A 1056 -61.96 20.42 -11.75
N LEU A 1057 -63.22 20.20 -11.34
CA LEU A 1057 -63.81 20.29 -9.98
C LEU A 1057 -64.96 19.21 -9.88
N PRO A 1058 -65.64 18.90 -8.73
CA PRO A 1058 -66.19 19.89 -7.77
C PRO A 1058 -66.49 19.56 -6.26
N ILE A 1059 -66.49 20.62 -5.42
CA ILE A 1059 -67.49 21.03 -4.37
C ILE A 1059 -67.65 20.10 -3.11
N SER A 1060 -67.65 20.56 -1.84
CA SER A 1060 -68.57 21.54 -1.21
C SER A 1060 -68.20 22.04 0.22
N THR A 1061 -68.46 23.33 0.53
CA THR A 1061 -69.02 23.96 1.79
C THR A 1061 -68.50 23.59 3.21
N ASP A 1062 -68.45 24.45 4.25
CA ASP A 1062 -68.72 25.90 4.43
C ASP A 1062 -67.97 26.49 5.68
N THR A 1063 -68.30 27.72 6.07
CA THR A 1063 -67.59 28.71 6.89
C THR A 1063 -67.93 28.78 8.41
N SER A 1064 -66.98 29.31 9.22
CA SER A 1064 -67.10 30.22 10.41
C SER A 1064 -68.10 29.90 11.59
N SER A 1065 -68.03 30.40 12.85
CA SER A 1065 -67.16 31.34 13.61
C SER A 1065 -67.34 31.18 15.16
N VAL A 1066 -66.48 31.87 15.93
CA VAL A 1066 -66.38 32.12 17.42
C VAL A 1066 -67.73 32.45 18.13
N PRO A 1067 -68.08 32.06 19.41
CA PRO A 1067 -67.44 32.46 20.70
C PRO A 1067 -67.48 31.44 21.90
N ALA A 1068 -67.31 31.91 23.16
CA ALA A 1068 -66.73 31.19 24.32
C ALA A 1068 -67.62 30.98 25.59
N ILE A 1069 -67.23 30.02 26.48
CA ILE A 1069 -67.50 29.88 27.97
C ILE A 1069 -68.98 29.55 28.37
N PRO A 1070 -69.36 28.89 29.54
CA PRO A 1070 -68.65 28.37 30.75
C PRO A 1070 -68.87 26.84 31.09
N VAL A 1071 -68.01 26.13 31.87
CA VAL A 1071 -67.90 25.85 33.36
C VAL A 1071 -68.97 24.95 34.06
N VAL A 1072 -68.50 23.96 34.84
CA VAL A 1072 -69.03 23.33 36.12
C VAL A 1072 -69.05 21.77 36.17
N GLU A 1073 -68.71 21.26 37.37
CA GLU A 1073 -68.24 19.95 37.91
C GLU A 1073 -69.08 18.64 37.85
N GLU A 1074 -68.34 17.52 38.00
CA GLU A 1074 -68.62 16.25 38.76
C GLU A 1074 -69.84 15.34 38.45
N PRO A 1075 -69.89 14.02 38.86
CA PRO A 1075 -69.19 13.36 39.99
C PRO A 1075 -68.62 11.92 39.78
N THR A 1076 -68.16 11.33 40.88
CA THR A 1076 -67.69 9.93 41.11
C THR A 1076 -68.87 8.92 41.26
N ILE A 1077 -68.80 7.58 41.48
CA ILE A 1077 -67.93 6.74 42.35
C ILE A 1077 -68.19 5.19 42.20
N SER A 1078 -67.20 4.32 42.56
CA SER A 1078 -67.29 2.93 43.14
C SER A 1078 -67.77 1.67 42.33
N THR A 1079 -66.97 0.58 42.16
CA THR A 1079 -66.89 -0.74 42.91
C THR A 1079 -67.85 -1.88 42.42
N THR A 1080 -67.60 -3.23 42.44
CA THR A 1080 -66.53 -4.15 42.96
C THR A 1080 -66.72 -5.63 42.50
N THR A 1081 -65.61 -6.42 42.36
CA THR A 1081 -65.48 -7.91 42.59
C THR A 1081 -66.31 -8.92 41.73
N SER A 1082 -66.00 -10.24 41.55
CA SER A 1082 -65.03 -11.21 42.17
C SER A 1082 -64.58 -12.36 41.20
N SER A 1083 -63.54 -13.12 41.59
CA SER A 1083 -62.97 -14.38 40.98
C SER A 1083 -63.78 -15.66 41.38
N PRO A 1084 -63.41 -16.97 41.15
CA PRO A 1084 -62.17 -17.58 40.58
C PRO A 1084 -62.27 -18.91 39.73
N SER A 1085 -61.10 -19.48 39.35
CA SER A 1085 -60.72 -20.95 39.30
C SER A 1085 -60.13 -21.54 37.98
N SER A 1086 -59.39 -22.67 38.13
CA SER A 1086 -58.64 -23.51 37.15
C SER A 1086 -58.40 -24.91 37.81
N PRO A 1087 -57.73 -25.97 37.24
CA PRO A 1087 -57.14 -26.27 35.90
C PRO A 1087 -57.37 -27.75 35.38
N THR A 1088 -56.41 -28.37 34.63
CA THR A 1088 -56.19 -29.83 34.25
C THR A 1088 -57.03 -30.50 33.11
N ASN A 1089 -56.58 -31.46 32.25
CA ASN A 1089 -55.25 -31.97 31.77
C ASN A 1089 -55.36 -32.98 30.55
N LEU A 1090 -54.40 -33.00 29.57
CA LEU A 1090 -53.91 -34.12 28.68
C LEU A 1090 -54.86 -34.94 27.73
N PRO A 1091 -54.41 -35.81 26.74
CA PRO A 1091 -53.10 -36.04 26.03
C PRO A 1091 -53.14 -36.27 24.46
N GLU A 1092 -51.97 -36.62 23.86
CA GLU A 1092 -51.71 -37.55 22.69
C GLU A 1092 -51.66 -37.14 21.16
N GLU A 1093 -51.07 -38.05 20.36
CA GLU A 1093 -50.13 -37.98 19.19
C GLU A 1093 -50.74 -38.21 17.75
N ILE A 1094 -49.94 -38.07 16.64
CA ILE A 1094 -49.89 -38.91 15.36
C ILE A 1094 -49.77 -38.20 13.94
N ILE A 1095 -48.65 -38.46 13.22
CA ILE A 1095 -48.32 -38.78 11.76
C ILE A 1095 -48.95 -38.00 10.54
N ALA A 1096 -48.34 -37.82 9.33
CA ALA A 1096 -46.98 -37.57 8.76
C ALA A 1096 -46.98 -37.52 7.18
N GLY A 1097 -45.93 -36.96 6.52
CA GLY A 1097 -45.46 -37.31 5.14
C GLY A 1097 -45.61 -36.26 3.99
N GLY A 1098 -44.77 -36.15 2.94
CA GLY A 1098 -43.45 -36.77 2.62
C GLY A 1098 -42.89 -36.45 1.18
N GLY A 1099 -41.58 -36.68 0.94
CA GLY A 1099 -40.87 -36.79 -0.38
C GLY A 1099 -40.21 -35.52 -0.99
N ALA A 1100 -39.04 -35.55 -1.67
CA ALA A 1100 -38.06 -36.62 -1.93
C ALA A 1100 -36.61 -36.10 -2.32
N GLU A 1101 -35.64 -37.03 -2.30
CA GLU A 1101 -34.15 -37.02 -2.45
C GLU A 1101 -33.54 -36.67 -3.84
N PRO A 1102 -32.20 -36.82 -4.15
CA PRO A 1102 -31.03 -37.38 -3.38
C PRO A 1102 -29.75 -36.49 -3.30
N ALA A 1103 -28.95 -36.50 -2.20
CA ALA A 1103 -27.82 -37.40 -1.82
C ALA A 1103 -26.42 -36.96 -2.38
N THR A 1104 -25.27 -37.09 -1.70
CA THR A 1104 -24.78 -38.15 -0.79
C THR A 1104 -23.81 -37.65 0.32
N SER A 1105 -23.69 -38.41 1.41
CA SER A 1105 -22.65 -38.34 2.47
C SER A 1105 -21.65 -39.54 2.28
N PRO A 1106 -20.77 -40.05 3.21
CA PRO A 1106 -20.70 -39.85 4.69
C PRO A 1106 -19.31 -39.96 5.43
N VAL A 1107 -19.30 -39.70 6.77
CA VAL A 1107 -18.72 -40.54 7.90
C VAL A 1107 -17.18 -40.79 8.00
N GLU A 1108 -16.46 -40.96 9.15
CA GLU A 1108 -16.64 -40.75 10.61
C GLU A 1108 -15.28 -40.68 11.37
N ASN A 1109 -15.11 -39.71 12.28
CA ASN A 1109 -14.99 -39.81 13.76
C ASN A 1109 -14.03 -40.79 14.55
N ILE A 1110 -13.59 -40.30 15.74
CA ILE A 1110 -13.10 -40.95 17.01
C ILE A 1110 -11.59 -41.24 17.30
N VAL A 1111 -10.99 -40.34 18.11
CA VAL A 1111 -10.18 -40.49 19.36
C VAL A 1111 -9.31 -41.74 19.66
N SER A 1112 -8.02 -41.53 19.99
CA SER A 1112 -7.34 -42.13 21.18
C SER A 1112 -5.97 -41.48 21.50
N ASN A 1113 -5.53 -41.56 22.77
CA ASN A 1113 -4.19 -41.21 23.30
C ASN A 1113 -3.90 -42.14 24.51
N PRO A 1114 -2.67 -42.62 24.74
CA PRO A 1114 -1.90 -42.09 25.88
C PRO A 1114 -0.35 -42.09 25.76
N THR A 1115 0.29 -41.33 26.64
CA THR A 1115 1.75 -41.18 26.96
C THR A 1115 2.23 -42.20 28.05
N PRO A 1116 3.44 -42.14 28.68
CA PRO A 1116 4.80 -41.62 28.36
C PRO A 1116 5.98 -42.58 28.77
N ALA A 1117 7.27 -42.19 28.53
CA ALA A 1117 8.53 -42.52 29.28
C ALA A 1117 9.78 -42.43 28.35
N LEU A 1118 11.05 -42.14 28.75
CA LEU A 1118 11.70 -41.80 30.04
C LEU A 1118 13.04 -41.02 29.80
N VAL A 1119 13.62 -40.48 30.88
CA VAL A 1119 14.79 -39.55 31.03
C VAL A 1119 16.04 -40.38 31.48
N PRO A 1120 17.34 -40.04 31.19
CA PRO A 1120 18.10 -39.05 32.00
C PRO A 1120 19.27 -38.23 31.38
N ASP A 1121 19.55 -37.12 32.09
CA ASP A 1121 20.72 -36.21 32.06
C ASP A 1121 21.92 -36.83 32.85
N PRO A 1122 23.21 -36.44 32.61
CA PRO A 1122 23.80 -35.33 33.40
C PRO A 1122 24.84 -34.41 32.69
N THR A 1123 24.75 -33.13 33.05
CA THR A 1123 25.78 -32.04 33.28
C THR A 1123 27.27 -32.44 33.58
N PRO A 1124 28.25 -31.49 33.80
CA PRO A 1124 28.57 -30.15 33.21
C PRO A 1124 30.11 -29.93 32.93
N LEU A 1125 30.58 -28.66 32.83
CA LEU A 1125 31.99 -28.14 32.91
C LEU A 1125 32.79 -28.16 31.57
N THR A 1126 33.72 -27.23 31.24
CA THR A 1126 34.36 -26.10 31.97
C THR A 1126 34.90 -25.03 30.98
N ALA A 1127 35.06 -23.77 31.43
CA ALA A 1127 35.95 -22.77 30.79
C ALA A 1127 37.39 -22.87 31.37
N PRO A 1128 38.45 -22.35 30.71
CA PRO A 1128 38.83 -20.91 30.81
C PRO A 1128 39.31 -20.31 29.46
N ALA A 1129 39.23 -19.02 29.14
CA ALA A 1129 39.68 -17.78 29.80
C ALA A 1129 41.22 -17.62 29.91
N ILE A 1130 41.78 -16.61 29.22
CA ILE A 1130 42.79 -15.62 29.67
C ILE A 1130 43.09 -14.63 28.54
N ALA A 1131 43.28 -13.36 28.89
CA ALA A 1131 43.57 -12.20 28.01
C ALA A 1131 45.06 -11.77 28.21
N PRO A 1132 45.52 -10.50 28.11
CA PRO A 1132 45.00 -9.27 27.48
C PRO A 1132 46.07 -8.44 26.69
N VAL A 1133 45.72 -7.18 26.38
CA VAL A 1133 46.56 -5.94 26.33
C VAL A 1133 46.66 -5.23 24.96
N GLU A 1134 46.09 -4.00 24.96
CA GLU A 1134 46.49 -2.68 24.39
C GLU A 1134 47.61 -2.63 23.30
N ILE A 1135 47.62 -1.67 22.34
CA ILE A 1135 47.68 -0.20 22.55
C ILE A 1135 46.99 0.63 21.43
N THR A 1136 46.43 1.78 21.80
CA THR A 1136 46.00 2.95 20.98
C THR A 1136 47.24 3.82 20.58
N PRO A 1137 47.16 5.01 19.91
CA PRO A 1137 45.99 5.85 19.54
C PRO A 1137 46.01 6.53 18.14
N ALA A 1138 44.93 7.28 17.85
CA ALA A 1138 44.78 8.44 16.92
C ALA A 1138 45.21 8.27 15.44
N ILE A 1139 44.38 8.61 14.46
CA ILE A 1139 43.62 9.87 14.25
C ILE A 1139 42.16 9.59 13.89
#